data_AF-Q2PYS3-F1
#
_entry.id   AF-Q2PYS3-F1
#
_cell.length_a   1.000
_cell.length_b   1.000
_cell.length_c   1.000
_cell.angle_alpha   90.00
_cell.angle_beta   90.00
_cell.angle_gamma   90.00
#
_symmetry.space_group_name_H-M   'P 1'
#
loop_
_entity.id
_entity.type
_entity.pdbx_description
1 polymer ?
#
loop_
_entity_poly.entity_id
_entity_poly.type
_entity_poly.pdbx_seq_one_letter_code
_entity_poly.pdbx_strand_id
1 'polypeptide(L)'
;HIELVKPIYHAGYLRKIKKVLECICFFCGKLKLNDGNPQFARMKRLTDNNRRFQEVWILCKGKKICDADTGNDKNNNIEHGGCGQKQPSFRRGPLGLVARYDADPTDQVSSKVLALFESISESDQEAMGLSPEWARPEWMIIQVLLVPPLSVRPSVHMDGMGRSEDDLTHKLMDIIKANNNLRKHEADGSPPHLVTDLESILQYHVATYMNNELSGVPTATQKSGRPIKSIRDRLKGKEGRLRGNLMGKRVDFSARTVITGDPNISIDQVGVPRSIARNLTFPETVTAANQERLQQLVRNGPTEHPGARYIIRENGDRIDLRYSNRSEVSLQVGYRVERHLMDDDFVIFNRQPSLHKMGMMGHRVKVMPFSTFRLNLSVTSPYNADFDGDEMNLHVPQSHETRAEIMELCMVPRQIVSPQKNAPVMGIVQDTLCGIRKLTRRDCFLTMDLMKNILMWVPNWDGVVPMPAILKPVPLWTGKQAISLVLPKVNMIGFHSQHPDGEHTLVSPGDTRVQIEEGELLMGILCKQTVGSSSGGIIHIAMNDLGHEQCKMFFEGAQAVVNYWLLHNGFSIGIGDTITDATTMDHVNLTIESAKLEVEKIIATAQAGTLQRKPGMTVRESFESLVNYELGRARERTGARSTNSLREQNNFKQMVVAGSKGSNINISQIMACVGQQNVEGKRIPFGFKGRTLPHFKKDDHSPQSRGFVENSYLRGLTPQEFFFHAMGGREGLIDTAVKTAETGYIQRRLVKALEDLSVKYDSTVRDAVGNIVQFVYGDDGMDGAKVEKQTLESMKMSDTKFRETYFVDAKESCISYELVEYHVVKDVMESMEVQELLHNEYDQLYEDRRVLREEIFAAEHSFSLPLPVNLKRVIWKAQKLFDRRKQSDLHPRHIIKSVQELLERTVVIRGKDELSVEAQANATLLFQILVRSTLATRRVLEEFRLDRRAFDWIIGEIDSRFNQTLVHPGEMVGTIAAQSI
;
A
#
# COMPACT_ATOMS: atom_id res chain seq x y z
N HIS A 1 44.49 -16.84 -13.99
CA HIS A 1 43.82 -16.25 -15.16
C HIS A 1 44.14 -17.11 -16.39
N ILE A 2 43.56 -16.83 -17.56
CA ILE A 2 43.90 -17.46 -18.84
C ILE A 2 44.34 -16.35 -19.79
N GLU A 3 45.57 -16.44 -20.31
CA GLU A 3 46.06 -15.57 -21.37
C GLU A 3 45.53 -16.04 -22.73
N LEU A 4 44.76 -15.19 -23.41
CA LEU A 4 44.23 -15.50 -24.73
C LEU A 4 45.30 -15.21 -25.80
N VAL A 5 45.39 -16.08 -26.81
CA VAL A 5 46.36 -15.95 -27.91
C VAL A 5 46.04 -14.73 -28.78
N LYS A 6 44.75 -14.44 -28.98
CA LYS A 6 44.26 -13.27 -29.70
C LYS A 6 43.32 -12.46 -28.80
N PRO A 7 43.25 -11.12 -28.98
CA PRO A 7 42.28 -10.29 -28.30
C PRO A 7 40.86 -10.64 -28.75
N ILE A 8 39.98 -10.90 -27.79
CA ILE A 8 38.60 -11.34 -28.04
C ILE A 8 37.61 -10.25 -27.59
N TYR A 9 36.58 -9.99 -28.39
CA TYR A 9 35.55 -9.04 -28.00
C TYR A 9 34.74 -9.55 -26.81
N HIS A 10 34.53 -8.69 -25.81
CA HIS A 10 33.54 -8.98 -24.79
C HIS A 10 32.12 -8.83 -25.38
N ALA A 11 31.36 -9.94 -25.43
CA ALA A 11 30.05 -9.98 -26.08
C ALA A 11 29.04 -8.94 -25.54
N GLY A 12 29.14 -8.60 -24.25
CA GLY A 12 28.31 -7.56 -23.62
C GLY A 12 28.64 -6.13 -24.07
N TYR A 13 29.91 -5.86 -24.41
CA TYR A 13 30.38 -4.52 -24.78
C TYR A 13 30.42 -4.29 -26.29
N LEU A 14 30.16 -5.30 -27.12
CA LEU A 14 30.23 -5.20 -28.58
C LEU A 14 29.42 -4.01 -29.15
N ARG A 15 28.28 -3.66 -28.56
CA ARG A 15 27.51 -2.46 -28.94
C ARG A 15 28.24 -1.15 -28.59
N LYS A 16 28.87 -1.09 -27.42
CA LYS A 16 29.62 0.09 -26.94
C LYS A 16 30.92 0.24 -27.74
N ILE A 17 31.66 -0.85 -27.96
CA ILE A 17 32.85 -0.91 -28.83
C ILE A 17 32.52 -0.34 -30.22
N LYS A 18 31.42 -0.80 -30.84
CA LYS A 18 30.95 -0.24 -32.11
C LYS A 18 30.72 1.27 -32.04
N LYS A 19 30.03 1.77 -31.01
CA LYS A 19 29.76 3.20 -30.87
C LYS A 19 31.05 4.01 -30.70
N VAL A 20 32.01 3.52 -29.92
CA VAL A 20 33.32 4.16 -29.75
C VAL A 20 34.08 4.22 -31.09
N LEU A 21 34.08 3.12 -31.86
CA LEU A 21 34.66 3.09 -33.21
C LEU A 21 33.99 4.08 -34.17
N GLU A 22 32.69 4.32 -34.04
CA GLU A 22 31.99 5.35 -34.82
C GLU A 22 32.34 6.78 -34.36
N CYS A 23 32.78 6.96 -33.11
CA CYS A 23 33.17 8.25 -32.53
C CYS A 23 34.57 8.72 -32.96
N ILE A 24 35.52 7.78 -33.05
CA ILE A 24 36.93 8.06 -33.33
C ILE A 24 37.27 7.82 -34.80
N CYS A 25 38.37 8.41 -35.26
CA CYS A 25 38.94 8.10 -36.56
C CYS A 25 39.56 6.70 -36.56
N PHE A 26 39.20 5.87 -37.54
CA PHE A 26 39.68 4.49 -37.65
C PHE A 26 41.20 4.36 -37.89
N PHE A 27 41.85 5.43 -38.35
CA PHE A 27 43.27 5.42 -38.68
C PHE A 27 44.14 6.13 -37.64
N CYS A 28 43.73 7.31 -37.17
CA CYS A 28 44.53 8.11 -36.22
C CYS A 28 44.04 8.05 -34.76
N GLY A 29 42.93 7.35 -34.46
CA GLY A 29 42.42 7.19 -33.09
C GLY A 29 41.81 8.44 -32.47
N LYS A 30 41.95 9.62 -33.10
CA LYS A 30 41.43 10.90 -32.61
C LYS A 30 39.92 11.00 -32.70
N LEU A 31 39.29 11.70 -31.77
CA LEU A 31 37.86 12.00 -31.84
C LEU A 31 37.53 12.80 -33.12
N LYS A 32 36.43 12.45 -33.82
CA LYS A 32 36.03 13.14 -35.07
C LYS A 32 35.45 14.55 -34.85
N LEU A 33 35.25 14.96 -33.61
CA LEU A 33 34.70 16.26 -33.23
C LEU A 33 35.78 17.08 -32.55
N ASN A 34 35.84 18.37 -32.92
CA ASN A 34 36.66 19.38 -32.28
C ASN A 34 35.79 20.35 -31.48
N ASP A 35 36.45 21.13 -30.62
CA ASP A 35 35.83 22.22 -29.86
C ASP A 35 35.33 23.39 -30.71
N GLY A 36 35.67 23.41 -32.00
CA GLY A 36 35.09 24.33 -33.00
C GLY A 36 33.61 24.07 -33.29
N ASN A 37 33.07 22.88 -32.96
CA ASN A 37 31.64 22.62 -33.10
C ASN A 37 30.87 23.10 -31.84
N PRO A 38 29.99 24.11 -31.95
CA PRO A 38 29.26 24.66 -30.80
C PRO A 38 28.34 23.63 -30.10
N GLN A 39 27.84 22.64 -30.84
CA GLN A 39 27.04 21.56 -30.25
C GLN A 39 27.89 20.64 -29.38
N PHE A 40 29.12 20.34 -29.80
CA PHE A 40 30.05 19.52 -29.03
C PHE A 40 30.53 20.22 -27.76
N ALA A 41 30.83 21.52 -27.84
CA ALA A 41 31.17 22.33 -26.67
C ALA A 41 30.02 22.38 -25.64
N ARG A 42 28.77 22.42 -26.09
CA ARG A 42 27.58 22.31 -25.22
C ARG A 42 27.47 20.93 -24.57
N MET A 43 27.75 19.86 -25.33
CA MET A 43 27.67 18.48 -24.83
C MET A 43 28.76 18.15 -23.79
N LYS A 44 29.96 18.72 -23.91
CA LYS A 44 31.02 18.59 -22.89
C LYS A 44 30.58 19.08 -21.50
N ARG A 45 29.64 20.03 -21.43
CA ARG A 45 29.08 20.56 -20.17
C ARG A 45 28.05 19.64 -19.51
N LEU A 46 27.62 18.57 -20.18
CA LEU A 46 26.66 17.61 -19.61
C LEU A 46 27.34 16.83 -18.48
N THR A 47 26.72 16.84 -17.31
CA THR A 47 27.18 16.11 -16.12
C THR A 47 26.94 14.60 -16.24
N ASP A 48 25.86 14.18 -16.89
CA ASP A 48 25.58 12.76 -17.13
C ASP A 48 26.49 12.20 -18.25
N ASN A 49 27.46 11.38 -17.85
CA ASN A 49 28.42 10.71 -18.72
C ASN A 49 27.77 9.83 -19.80
N ASN A 50 26.68 9.13 -19.47
CA ASN A 50 26.03 8.22 -20.41
C ASN A 50 25.27 8.99 -21.49
N ARG A 51 24.54 10.03 -21.07
CA ARG A 51 23.85 10.93 -22.00
C ARG A 51 24.84 11.68 -22.88
N ARG A 52 25.92 12.20 -22.28
CA ARG A 52 27.03 12.84 -23.00
C ARG A 52 27.60 11.93 -24.08
N PHE A 53 27.93 10.68 -23.74
CA PHE A 53 28.41 9.70 -24.71
C PHE A 53 27.43 9.45 -25.86
N GLN A 54 26.13 9.37 -25.56
CA GLN A 54 25.12 9.12 -26.59
C GLN A 54 24.97 10.28 -27.56
N GLU A 55 24.96 11.52 -27.06
CA GLU A 55 24.89 12.73 -27.88
C GLU A 55 26.14 12.91 -28.75
N VAL A 56 27.33 12.74 -28.16
CA VAL A 56 28.61 12.78 -28.89
C VAL A 56 28.63 11.73 -30.00
N TRP A 57 28.18 10.51 -29.72
CA TRP A 57 28.10 9.44 -30.71
C TRP A 57 27.15 9.78 -31.88
N ILE A 58 25.97 10.36 -31.61
CA ILE A 58 25.01 10.75 -32.65
C ILE A 58 25.65 11.73 -33.63
N LEU A 59 26.40 12.72 -33.13
CA LEU A 59 27.13 13.67 -33.96
C LEU A 59 28.29 13.03 -34.73
N CYS A 60 29.14 12.25 -34.06
CA CYS A 60 30.29 11.62 -34.71
C CYS A 60 29.88 10.62 -35.80
N LYS A 61 28.75 9.92 -35.62
CA LYS A 61 28.23 8.97 -36.61
C LYS A 61 27.89 9.64 -37.95
N GLY A 62 27.50 10.91 -37.94
CA GLY A 62 27.25 11.69 -39.15
C GLY A 62 28.52 12.04 -39.93
N LYS A 63 29.67 12.14 -39.25
CA LYS A 63 30.96 12.47 -39.87
C LYS A 63 31.61 11.23 -40.49
N LYS A 64 31.65 11.22 -41.83
CA LYS A 64 32.28 10.17 -42.66
C LYS A 64 33.72 10.47 -43.08
N ILE A 65 34.25 11.65 -42.75
CA ILE A 65 35.62 12.07 -43.07
C ILE A 65 36.26 12.58 -41.78
N CYS A 66 37.54 12.27 -41.58
CA CYS A 66 38.31 12.86 -40.49
C CYS A 66 38.84 14.22 -40.95
N ASP A 67 38.40 15.30 -40.32
CA ASP A 67 38.79 16.66 -40.70
C ASP A 67 40.31 16.83 -40.52
N ALA A 68 41.01 17.11 -41.62
CA ALA A 68 42.43 17.43 -41.62
C ALA A 68 42.62 18.94 -41.66
N ASP A 69 43.67 19.43 -41.01
CA ASP A 69 44.01 20.86 -41.09
C ASP A 69 44.64 21.13 -42.46
N THR A 70 43.90 21.81 -43.34
CA THR A 70 44.51 22.46 -44.50
C THR A 70 45.24 23.69 -43.99
N GLY A 71 46.57 23.66 -43.94
CA GLY A 71 47.42 24.72 -43.36
C GLY A 71 47.40 26.07 -44.09
N ASN A 72 46.22 26.60 -44.44
CA ASN A 72 46.08 27.84 -45.21
C ASN A 72 44.96 28.79 -44.75
N ASP A 73 44.27 28.53 -43.62
CA ASP A 73 43.27 29.48 -43.11
C ASP A 73 43.82 30.33 -41.96
N LYS A 74 44.04 31.62 -42.24
CA LYS A 74 44.47 32.67 -41.29
C LYS A 74 43.36 33.15 -40.33
N ASN A 75 42.28 32.39 -40.18
CA ASN A 75 41.24 32.66 -39.19
C ASN A 75 41.41 31.68 -38.04
N ASN A 76 41.37 32.18 -36.79
CA ASN A 76 41.50 31.48 -35.50
C ASN A 76 40.55 30.26 -35.30
N ASN A 77 40.57 29.28 -36.18
CA ASN A 77 39.87 28.02 -36.02
C ASN A 77 40.84 27.01 -35.39
N ILE A 78 40.41 26.43 -34.28
CA ILE A 78 41.14 25.44 -33.50
C ILE A 78 41.50 24.25 -34.42
N GLU A 79 42.80 24.02 -34.59
CA GLU A 79 43.36 22.92 -35.39
C GLU A 79 42.85 21.56 -34.87
N HIS A 80 42.20 20.77 -35.74
CA HIS A 80 41.60 19.48 -35.39
C HIS A 80 42.66 18.35 -35.43
N GLY A 81 43.76 18.49 -36.16
CA GLY A 81 44.87 17.53 -36.25
C GLY A 81 44.46 16.14 -36.73
N GLY A 82 43.45 16.03 -37.60
CA GLY A 82 42.99 14.76 -38.17
C GLY A 82 43.75 14.35 -39.44
N CYS A 83 43.57 13.10 -39.88
CA CYS A 83 44.35 12.50 -40.98
C CYS A 83 43.71 12.61 -42.38
N GLY A 84 42.50 13.19 -42.52
CA GLY A 84 41.87 13.41 -43.84
C GLY A 84 41.20 12.17 -44.45
N GLN A 85 41.33 10.99 -43.84
CA GLN A 85 40.85 9.73 -44.41
C GLN A 85 39.35 9.50 -44.22
N LYS A 86 38.72 8.88 -45.23
CA LYS A 86 37.32 8.45 -45.19
C LYS A 86 37.13 7.37 -44.12
N GLN A 87 36.01 7.44 -43.42
CA GLN A 87 35.68 6.57 -42.29
C GLN A 87 34.77 5.43 -42.75
N PRO A 88 35.06 4.18 -42.35
CA PRO A 88 34.21 3.05 -42.69
C PRO A 88 32.89 3.10 -41.93
N SER A 89 31.88 2.47 -42.53
CA SER A 89 30.64 2.15 -41.81
C SER A 89 30.78 0.80 -41.09
N PHE A 90 30.50 0.76 -39.79
CA PHE A 90 30.61 -0.47 -39.01
C PHE A 90 29.27 -1.21 -38.95
N ARG A 91 29.24 -2.43 -39.48
CA ARG A 91 28.09 -3.34 -39.32
C ARG A 91 28.40 -4.39 -38.26
N ARG A 92 27.38 -4.71 -37.46
CA ARG A 92 27.49 -5.70 -36.40
C ARG A 92 27.14 -7.08 -36.95
N GLY A 93 28.09 -8.01 -36.88
CA GLY A 93 27.84 -9.44 -37.00
C GLY A 93 27.44 -10.07 -35.65
N PRO A 94 27.18 -11.39 -35.61
CA PRO A 94 26.77 -12.09 -34.38
C PRO A 94 27.83 -12.01 -33.26
N LEU A 95 29.10 -12.18 -33.63
CA LEU A 95 30.25 -12.29 -32.72
C LEU A 95 31.40 -11.31 -33.04
N GLY A 96 31.23 -10.42 -34.02
CA GLY A 96 32.27 -9.50 -34.47
C GLY A 96 31.72 -8.26 -35.17
N LEU A 97 32.63 -7.40 -35.61
CA LEU A 97 32.34 -6.15 -36.34
C LEU A 97 32.99 -6.21 -37.72
N VAL A 98 32.26 -5.75 -38.73
CA VAL A 98 32.73 -5.67 -40.11
C VAL A 98 32.76 -4.20 -40.53
N ALA A 99 33.89 -3.75 -41.04
CA ALA A 99 34.04 -2.43 -41.65
C ALA A 99 33.65 -2.51 -43.14
N ARG A 100 32.84 -1.56 -43.61
CA ARG A 100 32.47 -1.44 -45.02
C ARG A 100 32.76 -0.03 -45.54
N TYR A 101 33.57 0.02 -46.59
CA TYR A 101 33.76 1.20 -47.43
C TYR A 101 32.83 1.13 -48.64
N ASP A 102 32.47 2.27 -49.24
CA ASP A 102 31.49 2.34 -50.32
C ASP A 102 31.97 1.68 -51.64
N ALA A 103 33.24 1.26 -51.77
CA ALA A 103 33.82 0.73 -53.01
C ALA A 103 34.71 -0.53 -52.90
N ASP A 104 35.03 -1.06 -51.70
CA ASP A 104 36.05 -2.11 -51.50
C ASP A 104 35.58 -3.27 -50.59
N PRO A 105 36.24 -4.46 -50.65
CA PRO A 105 35.85 -5.63 -49.87
C PRO A 105 35.89 -5.39 -48.35
N THR A 106 35.06 -6.15 -47.65
CA THR A 106 34.87 -6.11 -46.20
C THR A 106 36.09 -6.67 -45.46
N ASP A 107 36.79 -5.82 -44.71
CA ASP A 107 37.84 -6.26 -43.77
C ASP A 107 37.25 -6.61 -42.39
N GLN A 108 37.71 -7.72 -41.82
CA GLN A 108 37.52 -8.02 -40.40
C GLN A 108 38.46 -7.14 -39.56
N VAL A 109 37.89 -6.51 -38.54
CA VAL A 109 38.54 -5.40 -37.82
C VAL A 109 39.21 -5.86 -36.51
N SER A 110 39.04 -7.12 -36.10
CA SER A 110 39.32 -7.60 -34.72
C SER A 110 40.70 -7.25 -34.17
N SER A 111 41.77 -7.46 -34.95
CA SER A 111 43.14 -7.22 -34.50
C SER A 111 43.52 -5.73 -34.42
N LYS A 112 42.85 -4.85 -35.19
CA LYS A 112 43.17 -3.40 -35.24
C LYS A 112 42.46 -2.58 -34.16
N VAL A 113 41.32 -3.03 -33.64
CA VAL A 113 40.51 -2.24 -32.69
C VAL A 113 41.25 -1.97 -31.38
N LEU A 114 41.99 -2.96 -30.87
CA LEU A 114 42.71 -2.82 -29.61
C LEU A 114 43.77 -1.72 -29.67
N ALA A 115 44.67 -1.80 -30.65
CA ALA A 115 45.71 -0.79 -30.86
C ALA A 115 45.11 0.61 -31.08
N LEU A 116 43.96 0.68 -31.78
CA LEU A 116 43.24 1.93 -31.96
C LEU A 116 42.70 2.48 -30.65
N PHE A 117 42.14 1.63 -29.77
CA PHE A 117 41.61 2.06 -28.48
C PHE A 117 42.73 2.51 -27.52
N GLU A 118 43.89 1.86 -27.55
CA GLU A 118 45.08 2.28 -26.80
C GLU A 118 45.60 3.66 -27.27
N SER A 119 45.39 4.01 -28.55
CA SER A 119 45.81 5.31 -29.11
C SER A 119 44.90 6.50 -28.74
N ILE A 120 43.74 6.25 -28.10
CA ILE A 120 42.79 7.31 -27.74
C ILE A 120 43.34 8.09 -26.54
N SER A 121 43.50 9.41 -26.71
CA SER A 121 43.94 10.30 -25.64
C SER A 121 42.96 10.35 -24.46
N GLU A 122 43.46 10.53 -23.23
CA GLU A 122 42.62 10.63 -22.02
C GLU A 122 41.62 11.79 -22.13
N SER A 123 42.02 12.92 -22.72
CA SER A 123 41.13 14.05 -22.99
C SER A 123 39.97 13.70 -23.93
N ASP A 124 40.21 12.87 -24.94
CA ASP A 124 39.16 12.40 -25.85
C ASP A 124 38.23 11.40 -25.15
N GLN A 125 38.77 10.56 -24.26
CA GLN A 125 37.98 9.63 -23.44
C GLN A 125 37.01 10.40 -22.54
N GLU A 126 37.49 11.40 -21.81
CA GLU A 126 36.65 12.26 -20.97
C GLU A 126 35.64 13.07 -21.77
N ALA A 127 36.05 13.61 -22.94
CA ALA A 127 35.16 14.34 -23.82
C ALA A 127 34.00 13.47 -24.34
N MET A 128 34.27 12.19 -24.61
CA MET A 128 33.23 11.21 -24.94
C MET A 128 32.35 10.81 -23.74
N GLY A 129 32.75 11.11 -22.50
CA GLY A 129 32.06 10.65 -21.30
C GLY A 129 32.49 9.25 -20.83
N LEU A 130 33.72 8.84 -21.14
CA LEU A 130 34.38 7.67 -20.56
C LEU A 130 35.34 8.11 -19.45
N SER A 131 35.64 7.22 -18.49
CA SER A 131 36.57 7.51 -17.39
C SER A 131 37.93 6.89 -17.70
N PRO A 132 39.03 7.68 -17.75
CA PRO A 132 40.36 7.15 -18.02
C PRO A 132 40.89 6.28 -16.86
N GLU A 133 40.42 6.53 -15.63
CA GLU A 133 40.85 5.77 -14.45
C GLU A 133 40.12 4.42 -14.33
N TRP A 134 38.80 4.40 -14.57
CA TRP A 134 37.95 3.24 -14.24
C TRP A 134 37.40 2.47 -15.45
N ALA A 135 37.37 3.08 -16.64
CA ALA A 135 36.65 2.52 -17.78
C ALA A 135 37.31 2.85 -19.13
N ARG A 136 38.59 2.49 -19.27
CA ARG A 136 39.34 2.69 -20.53
C ARG A 136 38.75 1.87 -21.68
N PRO A 137 38.66 2.42 -22.91
CA PRO A 137 38.03 1.74 -24.05
C PRO A 137 38.61 0.35 -24.38
N GLU A 138 39.93 0.20 -24.31
CA GLU A 138 40.68 -1.01 -24.60
C GLU A 138 40.33 -2.17 -23.66
N TRP A 139 39.92 -1.89 -22.42
CA TRP A 139 39.50 -2.91 -21.45
C TRP A 139 38.19 -3.62 -21.82
N MET A 140 37.44 -3.09 -22.79
CA MET A 140 36.29 -3.78 -23.36
C MET A 140 36.68 -5.01 -24.21
N ILE A 141 37.97 -5.14 -24.56
CA ILE A 141 38.54 -6.25 -25.30
C ILE A 141 39.32 -7.14 -24.34
N ILE A 142 39.02 -8.43 -24.34
CA ILE A 142 39.60 -9.40 -23.41
C ILE A 142 40.90 -9.92 -24.00
N GLN A 143 42.03 -9.56 -23.39
CA GLN A 143 43.31 -10.23 -23.61
C GLN A 143 43.56 -11.31 -22.54
N VAL A 144 43.20 -11.01 -21.30
CA VAL A 144 43.35 -11.90 -20.15
C VAL A 144 41.97 -12.22 -19.57
N LEU A 145 41.56 -13.48 -19.67
CA LEU A 145 40.29 -13.93 -19.10
C LEU A 145 40.49 -14.36 -17.64
N LEU A 146 39.76 -13.72 -16.73
CA LEU A 146 39.79 -14.08 -15.32
C LEU A 146 39.01 -15.38 -15.07
N VAL A 147 39.63 -16.31 -14.35
CA VAL A 147 39.02 -17.61 -14.01
C VAL A 147 38.43 -17.50 -12.61
N PRO A 148 37.12 -17.67 -12.42
CA PRO A 148 36.52 -17.60 -11.09
C PRO A 148 36.98 -18.78 -10.21
N PRO A 149 37.08 -18.59 -8.88
CA PRO A 149 37.48 -19.64 -7.95
C PRO A 149 36.38 -20.71 -7.79
N LEU A 150 36.71 -21.83 -7.16
CA LEU A 150 35.79 -22.97 -6.94
C LEU A 150 34.51 -22.56 -6.18
N SER A 151 34.55 -21.54 -5.32
CA SER A 151 33.38 -21.02 -4.62
C SER A 151 32.27 -20.50 -5.55
N VAL A 152 32.63 -20.09 -6.77
CA VAL A 152 31.67 -19.63 -7.80
C VAL A 152 31.22 -20.78 -8.72
N ARG A 153 32.07 -21.79 -8.88
CA ARG A 153 31.90 -22.97 -9.75
C ARG A 153 32.14 -24.26 -8.94
N PRO A 154 31.24 -24.61 -8.01
CA PRO A 154 31.45 -25.72 -7.09
C PRO A 154 31.47 -27.06 -7.84
N SER A 155 32.33 -27.97 -7.40
CA SER A 155 32.32 -29.37 -7.83
C SER A 155 31.47 -30.17 -6.85
N VAL A 156 30.59 -31.03 -7.36
CA VAL A 156 29.74 -31.91 -6.55
C VAL A 156 30.34 -33.30 -6.58
N HIS A 157 30.72 -33.80 -5.39
CA HIS A 157 31.14 -35.17 -5.18
C HIS A 157 29.93 -36.00 -4.76
N MET A 158 29.65 -37.06 -5.51
CA MET A 158 28.73 -38.11 -5.08
C MET A 158 29.56 -39.29 -4.55
N ASP A 159 29.27 -39.76 -3.34
CA ASP A 159 29.97 -40.89 -2.76
C ASP A 159 29.82 -42.14 -3.66
N GLY A 160 30.94 -42.68 -4.12
CA GLY A 160 31.00 -43.86 -5.01
C GLY A 160 30.85 -43.61 -6.51
N MET A 161 30.53 -42.38 -6.94
CA MET A 161 30.50 -41.98 -8.36
C MET A 161 31.54 -40.90 -8.67
N GLY A 162 31.87 -40.73 -9.96
CA GLY A 162 32.81 -39.71 -10.43
C GLY A 162 32.38 -38.27 -10.08
N ARG A 163 33.31 -37.33 -10.16
CA ARG A 163 33.07 -35.90 -9.89
C ARG A 163 32.14 -35.29 -10.94
N SER A 164 31.13 -34.53 -10.50
CA SER A 164 30.29 -33.72 -11.37
C SER A 164 30.72 -32.26 -11.25
N GLU A 165 31.35 -31.74 -12.32
CA GLU A 165 31.85 -30.38 -12.37
C GLU A 165 30.74 -29.40 -12.82
N ASP A 166 30.86 -28.14 -12.39
CA ASP A 166 29.93 -27.07 -12.77
C ASP A 166 29.97 -26.74 -14.28
N ASP A 167 28.83 -26.29 -14.82
CA ASP A 167 28.66 -25.81 -16.20
C ASP A 167 29.75 -24.82 -16.65
N LEU A 168 30.19 -23.90 -15.77
CA LEU A 168 31.25 -22.94 -16.06
C LEU A 168 32.61 -23.61 -16.19
N THR A 169 32.89 -24.65 -15.40
CA THR A 169 34.14 -25.42 -15.47
C THR A 169 34.23 -26.14 -16.81
N HIS A 170 33.15 -26.77 -17.27
CA HIS A 170 33.10 -27.39 -18.59
C HIS A 170 33.37 -26.38 -19.70
N LYS A 171 32.75 -25.20 -19.63
CA LYS A 171 32.95 -24.17 -20.65
C LYS A 171 34.36 -23.56 -20.63
N LEU A 172 34.96 -23.40 -19.46
CA LEU A 172 36.36 -22.97 -19.32
C LEU A 172 37.32 -24.01 -19.91
N MET A 173 37.04 -25.30 -19.76
CA MET A 173 37.83 -26.35 -20.41
C MET A 173 37.77 -26.22 -21.94
N ASP A 174 36.61 -25.93 -22.51
CA ASP A 174 36.47 -25.71 -23.97
C ASP A 174 37.22 -24.45 -24.43
N ILE A 175 37.21 -23.37 -23.63
CA ILE A 175 37.99 -22.15 -23.90
C ILE A 175 39.48 -22.46 -23.92
N ILE A 176 39.99 -23.20 -22.93
CA ILE A 176 41.41 -23.58 -22.85
C ILE A 176 41.80 -24.45 -24.04
N LYS A 177 40.95 -25.43 -24.42
CA LYS A 177 41.18 -26.28 -25.59
C LYS A 177 41.26 -25.47 -26.88
N ALA A 178 40.29 -24.57 -27.11
CA ALA A 178 40.28 -23.71 -28.29
C ALA A 178 41.50 -22.77 -28.32
N ASN A 179 41.86 -22.18 -27.18
CA ASN A 179 43.01 -21.27 -27.06
C ASN A 179 44.34 -21.99 -27.31
N ASN A 180 44.53 -23.19 -26.74
CA ASN A 180 45.73 -24.00 -26.99
C ASN A 180 45.81 -24.49 -28.43
N ASN A 181 44.68 -24.81 -29.06
CA ASN A 181 44.64 -25.21 -30.46
C ASN A 181 45.02 -24.06 -31.39
N LEU A 182 44.47 -22.86 -31.13
CA LEU A 182 44.85 -21.64 -31.85
C LEU A 182 46.35 -21.33 -31.69
N ARG A 183 46.89 -21.44 -30.47
CA ARG A 183 48.33 -21.26 -30.19
C ARG A 183 49.22 -22.17 -31.02
N LYS A 184 48.85 -23.46 -31.14
CA LYS A 184 49.61 -24.45 -31.92
C LYS A 184 49.62 -24.10 -33.40
N HIS A 185 48.44 -23.86 -33.99
CA HIS A 185 48.32 -23.56 -35.42
C HIS A 185 48.97 -22.24 -35.82
N GLU A 186 48.98 -21.25 -34.94
CA GLU A 186 49.71 -19.99 -35.16
C GLU A 186 51.23 -20.19 -35.09
N ALA A 187 51.73 -21.02 -34.14
CA ALA A 187 53.15 -21.36 -34.06
C ALA A 187 53.64 -22.21 -35.24
N ASP A 188 52.79 -23.11 -35.75
CA ASP A 188 53.10 -24.00 -36.88
C ASP A 188 53.01 -23.29 -38.25
N GLY A 189 52.65 -22.00 -38.29
CA GLY A 189 52.55 -21.23 -39.55
C GLY A 189 51.40 -21.65 -40.46
N SER A 190 50.26 -22.04 -39.88
CA SER A 190 49.08 -22.49 -40.63
C SER A 190 48.48 -21.38 -41.52
N PRO A 191 47.71 -21.72 -42.58
CA PRO A 191 47.09 -20.75 -43.47
C PRO A 191 46.21 -19.73 -42.71
N PRO A 192 46.21 -18.44 -43.10
CA PRO A 192 45.55 -17.37 -42.35
C PRO A 192 44.03 -17.54 -42.23
N HIS A 193 43.38 -18.18 -43.22
CA HIS A 193 41.95 -18.50 -43.14
C HIS A 193 41.64 -19.45 -41.97
N LEU A 194 42.47 -20.48 -41.77
CA LEU A 194 42.26 -21.46 -40.70
C LEU A 194 42.44 -20.82 -39.31
N VAL A 195 43.42 -19.91 -39.17
CA VAL A 195 43.64 -19.16 -37.93
C VAL A 195 42.43 -18.28 -37.61
N THR A 196 41.84 -17.64 -38.62
CA THR A 196 40.64 -16.79 -38.48
C THR A 196 39.40 -17.60 -38.07
N ASP A 197 39.25 -18.82 -38.58
CA ASP A 197 38.17 -19.73 -38.18
C ASP A 197 38.34 -20.20 -36.72
N LEU A 198 39.56 -20.54 -36.32
CA LEU A 198 39.88 -20.91 -34.93
C LEU A 198 39.72 -19.74 -33.95
N GLU A 199 40.07 -18.52 -34.36
CA GLU A 199 39.79 -17.28 -33.61
C GLU A 199 38.28 -17.10 -33.41
N SER A 200 37.48 -17.34 -34.46
CA SER A 200 36.02 -17.26 -34.39
C SER A 200 35.41 -18.29 -33.43
N ILE A 201 35.99 -19.49 -33.34
CA ILE A 201 35.59 -20.53 -32.36
C ILE A 201 35.94 -20.10 -30.93
N LEU A 202 37.13 -19.54 -30.71
CA LEU A 202 37.52 -19.01 -29.40
C LEU A 202 36.59 -17.87 -28.97
N GLN A 203 36.29 -16.93 -29.88
CA GLN A 203 35.32 -15.86 -29.69
C GLN A 203 33.93 -16.38 -29.34
N TYR A 204 33.48 -17.46 -30.00
CA TYR A 204 32.21 -18.13 -29.70
C TYR A 204 32.18 -18.69 -28.27
N HIS A 205 33.23 -19.39 -27.84
CA HIS A 205 33.29 -19.99 -26.51
C HIS A 205 33.37 -18.95 -25.40
N VAL A 206 34.17 -17.89 -25.56
CA VAL A 206 34.24 -16.78 -24.60
C VAL A 206 32.91 -16.01 -24.55
N ALA A 207 32.28 -15.77 -25.70
CA ALA A 207 30.98 -15.10 -25.76
C ALA A 207 29.87 -15.90 -25.06
N THR A 208 29.77 -17.20 -25.34
CA THR A 208 28.74 -18.08 -24.74
C THR A 208 29.00 -18.39 -23.27
N TYR A 209 30.25 -18.30 -22.80
CA TYR A 209 30.59 -18.34 -21.37
C TYR A 209 29.98 -17.17 -20.59
N MET A 210 30.04 -15.97 -21.15
CA MET A 210 29.47 -14.76 -20.54
C MET A 210 27.95 -14.69 -20.73
N ASN A 211 27.47 -14.96 -21.94
CA ASN A 211 26.06 -14.90 -22.32
C ASN A 211 25.72 -15.94 -23.40
N ASN A 212 24.96 -16.98 -23.03
CA ASN A 212 24.61 -18.06 -23.95
C ASN A 212 23.38 -17.75 -24.83
N GLU A 213 22.59 -16.72 -24.50
CA GLU A 213 21.38 -16.34 -25.25
C GLU A 213 21.67 -15.18 -26.23
N LEU A 214 22.73 -15.30 -27.03
CA LEU A 214 23.05 -14.32 -28.06
C LEU A 214 22.21 -14.57 -29.32
N SER A 215 21.53 -13.54 -29.82
CA SER A 215 20.75 -13.63 -31.06
C SER A 215 21.65 -13.89 -32.27
N GLY A 216 21.28 -14.87 -33.11
CA GLY A 216 22.04 -15.25 -34.30
C GLY A 216 23.27 -16.12 -34.03
N VAL A 217 23.46 -16.61 -32.79
CA VAL A 217 24.54 -17.50 -32.39
C VAL A 217 23.94 -18.79 -31.83
N PRO A 218 24.40 -19.99 -32.22
CA PRO A 218 23.87 -21.24 -31.69
C PRO A 218 24.16 -21.38 -30.19
N THR A 219 23.17 -21.82 -29.43
CA THR A 219 23.31 -21.99 -27.98
C THR A 219 24.31 -23.10 -27.66
N ALA A 220 25.25 -22.83 -26.77
CA ALA A 220 26.18 -23.83 -26.28
C ALA A 220 25.44 -24.80 -25.35
N THR A 221 25.41 -26.07 -25.74
CA THR A 221 24.74 -27.15 -24.99
C THR A 221 25.77 -28.11 -24.39
N GLN A 222 25.37 -28.78 -23.32
CA GLN A 222 26.09 -29.95 -22.82
C GLN A 222 25.88 -31.14 -23.76
N LYS A 223 26.60 -32.25 -23.50
CA LYS A 223 26.41 -33.53 -24.20
C LYS A 223 24.96 -34.05 -24.15
N SER A 224 24.18 -33.65 -23.14
CA SER A 224 22.77 -33.99 -22.97
C SER A 224 21.80 -33.12 -23.81
N GLY A 225 22.30 -32.12 -24.55
CA GLY A 225 21.46 -31.17 -25.29
C GLY A 225 20.91 -30.02 -24.43
N ARG A 226 21.07 -30.08 -23.09
CA ARG A 226 20.70 -28.97 -22.20
C ARG A 226 21.62 -27.75 -22.42
N PRO A 227 21.09 -26.52 -22.53
CA PRO A 227 21.92 -25.30 -22.58
C PRO A 227 22.77 -25.12 -21.32
N ILE A 228 24.03 -24.76 -21.50
CA ILE A 228 24.96 -24.43 -20.42
C ILE A 228 24.51 -23.11 -19.76
N LYS A 229 24.47 -23.06 -18.42
CA LYS A 229 24.15 -21.82 -17.70
C LYS A 229 25.34 -20.86 -17.70
N SER A 230 25.23 -19.77 -18.48
CA SER A 230 26.24 -18.70 -18.52
C SER A 230 26.23 -17.84 -17.26
N ILE A 231 27.25 -16.99 -17.09
CA ILE A 231 27.33 -16.06 -15.95
C ILE A 231 26.12 -15.12 -15.93
N ARG A 232 25.73 -14.57 -17.09
CA ARG A 232 24.56 -13.68 -17.19
C ARG A 232 23.26 -14.37 -16.77
N ASP A 233 23.08 -15.63 -17.15
CA ASP A 233 21.87 -16.41 -16.81
C ASP A 233 21.78 -16.70 -15.31
N ARG A 234 22.92 -16.83 -14.62
CA ARG A 234 22.95 -16.97 -13.16
C ARG A 234 22.55 -15.70 -12.42
N LEU A 235 22.74 -14.53 -13.04
CA LEU A 235 22.44 -13.23 -12.43
C LEU A 235 21.00 -12.77 -12.71
N LYS A 236 20.52 -12.97 -13.95
CA LYS A 236 19.21 -12.48 -14.41
C LYS A 236 18.06 -13.42 -14.03
N GLY A 237 16.83 -12.91 -14.11
CA GLY A 237 15.61 -13.71 -13.97
C GLY A 237 15.06 -13.76 -12.55
N LYS A 238 13.98 -14.54 -12.34
CA LYS A 238 13.31 -14.66 -11.04
C LYS A 238 14.12 -15.46 -10.02
N GLU A 239 14.72 -16.55 -10.47
CA GLU A 239 15.58 -17.43 -9.69
C GLU A 239 17.08 -17.06 -9.79
N GLY A 240 17.40 -16.02 -10.56
CA GLY A 240 18.78 -15.51 -10.64
C GLY A 240 19.22 -14.86 -9.34
N ARG A 241 20.53 -14.77 -9.11
CA ARG A 241 21.10 -14.32 -7.82
C ARG A 241 20.60 -12.96 -7.35
N LEU A 242 20.41 -11.99 -8.26
CA LEU A 242 19.95 -10.65 -7.87
C LEU A 242 18.56 -10.72 -7.21
N ARG A 243 17.61 -11.43 -7.82
CA ARG A 243 16.24 -11.48 -7.29
C ARG A 243 16.02 -12.61 -6.28
N GLY A 244 16.57 -13.78 -6.53
CA GLY A 244 16.32 -15.01 -5.76
C GLY A 244 17.26 -15.26 -4.58
N ASN A 245 18.33 -14.47 -4.42
CA ASN A 245 19.26 -14.61 -3.29
C ASN A 245 19.53 -13.30 -2.55
N LEU A 246 19.55 -12.16 -3.25
CA LEU A 246 19.79 -10.85 -2.61
C LEU A 246 18.48 -10.17 -2.20
N MET A 247 17.51 -10.08 -3.11
CA MET A 247 16.24 -9.39 -2.80
C MET A 247 15.24 -10.27 -2.05
N GLY A 248 15.28 -11.57 -2.25
CA GLY A 248 14.47 -12.54 -1.52
C GLY A 248 15.30 -13.78 -1.27
N LYS A 249 15.34 -14.26 -0.03
CA LYS A 249 16.12 -15.43 0.39
C LYS A 249 15.28 -16.29 1.33
N ARG A 250 15.56 -17.59 1.38
CA ARG A 250 15.05 -18.47 2.44
C ARG A 250 15.75 -18.12 3.76
N VAL A 251 14.95 -17.82 4.78
CA VAL A 251 15.45 -17.34 6.08
C VAL A 251 15.29 -18.40 7.15
N ASP A 252 16.28 -18.49 8.03
CA ASP A 252 16.21 -19.29 9.25
C ASP A 252 15.28 -18.63 10.29
N PHE A 253 15.03 -19.32 11.41
CA PHE A 253 14.18 -18.82 12.51
C PHE A 253 12.77 -18.38 12.08
N SER A 254 12.21 -19.11 11.12
CA SER A 254 10.85 -18.93 10.63
C SER A 254 10.05 -20.23 10.67
N ALA A 255 8.74 -20.10 10.78
CA ALA A 255 7.80 -21.22 10.74
C ALA A 255 6.57 -20.86 9.90
N ARG A 256 5.88 -21.88 9.39
CA ARG A 256 4.66 -21.74 8.59
C ARG A 256 3.69 -22.85 8.97
N THR A 257 2.43 -22.51 9.19
CA THR A 257 1.34 -23.47 9.39
C THR A 257 0.01 -22.80 9.04
N VAL A 258 -1.05 -23.60 9.01
CA VAL A 258 -2.44 -23.18 8.78
C VAL A 258 -2.89 -22.25 9.90
N ILE A 259 -3.68 -21.23 9.55
CA ILE A 259 -4.28 -20.29 10.49
C ILE A 259 -5.70 -20.68 10.91
N THR A 260 -6.07 -20.28 12.12
CA THR A 260 -7.40 -20.48 12.71
C THR A 260 -7.80 -19.24 13.50
N GLY A 261 -9.09 -18.90 13.52
CA GLY A 261 -9.60 -17.77 14.29
C GLY A 261 -9.78 -18.15 15.76
N ASP A 262 -9.38 -17.26 16.67
CA ASP A 262 -9.64 -17.41 18.10
C ASP A 262 -10.14 -16.07 18.67
N PRO A 263 -11.37 -15.99 19.21
CA PRO A 263 -11.92 -14.75 19.77
C PRO A 263 -11.39 -14.42 21.18
N ASN A 264 -10.69 -15.35 21.85
CA ASN A 264 -10.24 -15.18 23.23
C ASN A 264 -8.79 -14.69 23.35
N ILE A 265 -8.14 -14.40 22.23
CA ILE A 265 -6.80 -13.81 22.19
C ILE A 265 -6.88 -12.33 21.86
N SER A 266 -5.93 -11.58 22.41
CA SER A 266 -5.81 -10.16 22.09
C SER A 266 -5.53 -9.95 20.60
N ILE A 267 -5.85 -8.76 20.11
CA ILE A 267 -5.57 -8.34 18.72
C ILE A 267 -4.08 -8.39 18.39
N ASP A 268 -3.21 -8.17 19.38
CA ASP A 268 -1.77 -8.16 19.21
C ASP A 268 -1.12 -9.51 19.54
N GLN A 269 -1.91 -10.55 19.84
CA GLN A 269 -1.41 -11.87 20.17
C GLN A 269 -1.57 -12.85 19.00
N VAL A 270 -0.58 -13.74 18.87
CA VAL A 270 -0.63 -14.89 17.97
C VAL A 270 -0.45 -16.18 18.76
N GLY A 271 -1.40 -17.09 18.60
CA GLY A 271 -1.32 -18.44 19.15
C GLY A 271 -0.27 -19.26 18.41
N VAL A 272 0.81 -19.65 19.09
CA VAL A 272 1.90 -20.44 18.51
C VAL A 272 1.85 -21.88 19.06
N PRO A 273 1.79 -22.90 18.19
CA PRO A 273 1.90 -24.31 18.57
C PRO A 273 3.14 -24.62 19.42
N ARG A 274 2.97 -25.44 20.47
CA ARG A 274 4.09 -25.95 21.29
C ARG A 274 5.20 -26.61 20.46
N SER A 275 4.85 -27.29 19.36
CA SER A 275 5.83 -27.91 18.44
C SER A 275 6.74 -26.88 17.77
N ILE A 276 6.19 -25.73 17.38
CA ILE A 276 6.92 -24.61 16.77
C ILE A 276 7.72 -23.87 17.84
N ALA A 277 7.11 -23.59 18.99
CA ALA A 277 7.76 -22.86 20.09
C ALA A 277 8.99 -23.58 20.66
N ARG A 278 9.00 -24.92 20.68
CA ARG A 278 10.17 -25.73 21.07
C ARG A 278 11.29 -25.73 20.03
N ASN A 279 10.97 -25.52 18.75
CA ASN A 279 11.97 -25.57 17.69
C ASN A 279 12.63 -24.20 17.47
N LEU A 280 11.81 -23.14 17.45
CA LEU A 280 12.28 -21.77 17.31
C LEU A 280 12.90 -21.28 18.61
N THR A 281 14.02 -20.57 18.48
CA THR A 281 14.79 -20.10 19.62
C THR A 281 15.09 -18.60 19.55
N PHE A 282 15.35 -18.03 20.72
CA PHE A 282 15.81 -16.66 20.89
C PHE A 282 17.13 -16.68 21.69
N PRO A 283 18.23 -16.10 21.18
CA PRO A 283 19.50 -16.06 21.87
C PRO A 283 19.49 -14.96 22.93
N GLU A 284 19.33 -15.36 24.19
CA GLU A 284 19.34 -14.44 25.32
C GLU A 284 20.70 -14.42 25.99
N THR A 285 21.24 -13.23 26.25
CA THR A 285 22.52 -13.08 26.96
C THR A 285 22.30 -13.25 28.46
N VAL A 286 23.15 -14.05 29.09
CA VAL A 286 23.13 -14.28 30.53
C VAL A 286 23.63 -13.02 31.24
N THR A 287 22.77 -12.49 32.09
CA THR A 287 22.99 -11.36 32.99
C THR A 287 22.74 -11.83 34.41
N ALA A 288 23.20 -11.07 35.41
CA ALA A 288 22.96 -11.40 36.81
C ALA A 288 21.45 -11.56 37.13
N ALA A 289 20.57 -10.81 36.45
CA ALA A 289 19.13 -10.84 36.71
C ALA A 289 18.41 -12.07 36.13
N ASN A 290 18.85 -12.59 34.98
CA ASN A 290 18.18 -13.70 34.30
C ASN A 290 18.91 -15.04 34.47
N GLN A 291 20.07 -15.08 35.14
CA GLN A 291 20.91 -16.27 35.26
C GLN A 291 20.15 -17.47 35.85
N GLU A 292 19.43 -17.27 36.96
CA GLU A 292 18.65 -18.36 37.59
C GLU A 292 17.55 -18.89 36.67
N ARG A 293 16.83 -17.98 36.02
CA ARG A 293 15.77 -18.32 35.06
C ARG A 293 16.34 -19.11 33.87
N LEU A 294 17.43 -18.64 33.27
CA LEU A 294 18.08 -19.31 32.15
C LEU A 294 18.68 -20.66 32.55
N GLN A 295 19.23 -20.76 33.76
CA GLN A 295 19.75 -22.02 34.30
C GLN A 295 18.64 -23.06 34.42
N GLN A 296 17.44 -22.65 34.82
CA GLN A 296 16.27 -23.53 34.86
C GLN A 296 15.85 -23.99 33.46
N LEU A 297 15.84 -23.10 32.46
CA LEU A 297 15.54 -23.47 31.08
C LEU A 297 16.55 -24.47 30.49
N VAL A 298 17.83 -24.30 30.83
CA VAL A 298 18.90 -25.24 30.47
C VAL A 298 18.70 -26.61 31.11
N ARG A 299 18.29 -26.65 32.39
CA ARG A 299 17.96 -27.90 33.11
C ARG A 299 16.80 -28.65 32.45
N ASN A 300 15.72 -27.93 32.10
CA ASN A 300 14.57 -28.49 31.38
C ASN A 300 14.99 -29.05 29.99
N GLY A 301 15.95 -28.39 29.34
CA GLY A 301 16.52 -28.83 28.08
C GLY A 301 15.59 -28.60 26.87
N PRO A 302 15.83 -29.28 25.73
CA PRO A 302 15.17 -28.99 24.46
C PRO A 302 13.80 -29.69 24.28
N THR A 303 13.48 -30.67 25.12
CA THR A 303 12.25 -31.48 24.98
C THR A 303 11.05 -30.87 25.69
N GLU A 304 11.29 -30.22 26.83
CA GLU A 304 10.26 -29.58 27.64
C GLU A 304 10.14 -28.09 27.28
N HIS A 305 8.92 -27.56 27.41
CA HIS A 305 8.65 -26.14 27.25
C HIS A 305 8.06 -25.62 28.56
N PRO A 306 8.60 -24.54 29.15
CA PRO A 306 9.73 -23.73 28.68
C PRO A 306 11.11 -24.41 28.83
N GLY A 307 12.00 -24.24 27.85
CA GLY A 307 13.31 -24.90 27.81
C GLY A 307 14.33 -24.17 26.93
N ALA A 308 15.48 -24.81 26.66
CA ALA A 308 16.55 -24.27 25.81
C ALA A 308 17.24 -25.34 24.99
N ARG A 309 17.84 -24.95 23.86
CA ARG A 309 18.43 -25.88 22.90
C ARG A 309 19.95 -25.82 22.83
N TYR A 310 20.52 -24.62 22.89
CA TYR A 310 21.97 -24.42 22.80
C TYR A 310 22.46 -23.42 23.84
N ILE A 311 23.73 -23.56 24.22
CA ILE A 311 24.49 -22.58 24.98
C ILE A 311 25.70 -22.19 24.16
N ILE A 312 25.95 -20.90 24.01
CA ILE A 312 27.12 -20.35 23.36
C ILE A 312 27.97 -19.68 24.43
N ARG A 313 29.21 -20.16 24.59
CA ARG A 313 30.19 -19.55 25.50
C ARG A 313 30.78 -18.28 24.89
N GLU A 314 31.50 -17.49 25.69
CA GLU A 314 32.20 -16.29 25.19
C GLU A 314 33.20 -16.60 24.07
N ASN A 315 33.82 -17.78 24.12
CA ASN A 315 34.75 -18.25 23.08
C ASN A 315 34.07 -18.57 21.73
N GLY A 316 32.73 -18.54 21.68
CA GLY A 316 31.94 -18.92 20.51
C GLY A 316 31.58 -20.41 20.43
N ASP A 317 32.08 -21.23 21.37
CA ASP A 317 31.76 -22.65 21.43
C ASP A 317 30.27 -22.89 21.70
N ARG A 318 29.63 -23.64 20.82
CA ARG A 318 28.20 -23.97 20.90
C ARG A 318 28.00 -25.37 21.46
N ILE A 319 27.36 -25.47 22.61
CA ILE A 319 27.01 -26.71 23.30
C ILE A 319 25.56 -27.07 22.95
N ASP A 320 25.34 -28.26 22.40
CA ASP A 320 24.00 -28.81 22.13
C ASP A 320 23.46 -29.54 23.37
N LEU A 321 22.35 -29.04 23.92
CA LEU A 321 21.72 -29.59 25.13
C LEU A 321 21.01 -30.93 24.91
N ARG A 322 20.91 -31.40 23.67
CA ARG A 322 20.38 -32.74 23.36
C ARG A 322 21.36 -33.84 23.75
N TYR A 323 22.66 -33.59 23.64
CA TYR A 323 23.71 -34.60 23.83
C TYR A 323 24.60 -34.34 25.05
N SER A 324 24.49 -33.15 25.67
CA SER A 324 25.30 -32.76 26.83
C SER A 324 24.62 -33.09 28.17
N ASN A 325 25.42 -33.39 29.20
CA ASN A 325 24.95 -33.61 30.57
C ASN A 325 24.46 -32.29 31.19
N ARG A 326 23.13 -32.14 31.27
CA ARG A 326 22.45 -30.89 31.66
C ARG A 326 22.73 -30.45 33.11
N SER A 327 23.07 -31.38 33.99
CA SER A 327 23.34 -31.14 35.42
C SER A 327 24.70 -30.51 35.70
N GLU A 328 25.66 -30.61 34.77
CA GLU A 328 27.03 -30.13 34.96
C GLU A 328 27.28 -28.74 34.38
N VAL A 329 26.34 -28.21 33.59
CA VAL A 329 26.53 -26.94 32.88
C VAL A 329 26.09 -25.76 33.75
N SER A 330 27.05 -25.12 34.43
CA SER A 330 26.84 -23.84 35.11
C SER A 330 26.94 -22.67 34.13
N LEU A 331 25.90 -21.84 34.05
CA LEU A 331 25.91 -20.62 33.24
C LEU A 331 26.75 -19.53 33.91
N GLN A 332 27.58 -18.85 33.12
CA GLN A 332 28.32 -17.64 33.52
C GLN A 332 27.71 -16.41 32.85
N VAL A 333 27.86 -15.25 33.48
CA VAL A 333 27.48 -13.96 32.88
C VAL A 333 28.29 -13.75 31.60
N GLY A 334 27.65 -13.29 30.54
CA GLY A 334 28.27 -13.13 29.21
C GLY A 334 27.99 -14.29 28.24
N TYR A 335 27.61 -15.48 28.73
CA TYR A 335 27.17 -16.58 27.87
C TYR A 335 25.85 -16.23 27.17
N ARG A 336 25.54 -16.91 26.05
CA ARG A 336 24.24 -16.80 25.37
C ARG A 336 23.51 -18.12 25.41
N VAL A 337 22.24 -18.09 25.78
CA VAL A 337 21.37 -19.27 25.81
C VAL A 337 20.33 -19.12 24.72
N GLU A 338 20.31 -20.05 23.76
CA GLU A 338 19.24 -20.16 22.77
C GLU A 338 18.03 -20.86 23.41
N ARG A 339 17.21 -20.06 24.10
CA ARG A 339 15.99 -20.54 24.75
C ARG A 339 14.85 -20.72 23.74
N HIS A 340 13.88 -21.57 24.06
CA HIS A 340 12.63 -21.68 23.31
C HIS A 340 11.88 -20.34 23.26
N LEU A 341 11.03 -20.19 22.26
CA LEU A 341 10.06 -19.10 22.18
C LEU A 341 9.08 -19.23 23.35
N MET A 342 8.77 -18.13 24.04
CA MET A 342 7.91 -18.08 25.23
C MET A 342 6.73 -17.13 25.00
N ASP A 343 5.80 -17.11 25.96
CA ASP A 343 4.71 -16.14 25.97
C ASP A 343 5.27 -14.70 26.04
N ASP A 344 4.57 -13.79 25.38
CA ASP A 344 4.90 -12.36 25.22
C ASP A 344 6.23 -12.06 24.49
N ASP A 345 6.88 -13.04 23.88
CA ASP A 345 7.94 -12.76 22.90
C ASP A 345 7.34 -12.08 21.65
N PHE A 346 8.08 -11.14 21.05
CA PHE A 346 7.65 -10.43 19.86
C PHE A 346 8.08 -11.16 18.59
N VAL A 347 7.16 -11.32 17.65
CA VAL A 347 7.38 -12.00 16.37
C VAL A 347 6.74 -11.23 15.24
N ILE A 348 7.29 -11.33 14.03
CA ILE A 348 6.65 -10.79 12.82
C ILE A 348 5.80 -11.88 12.20
N PHE A 349 4.57 -11.53 11.84
CA PHE A 349 3.63 -12.44 11.20
C PHE A 349 3.18 -11.88 9.85
N ASN A 350 3.19 -12.72 8.81
CA ASN A 350 2.84 -12.31 7.46
C ASN A 350 2.00 -13.32 6.67
N ARG A 351 1.17 -12.79 5.78
CA ARG A 351 0.48 -13.55 4.74
C ARG A 351 1.05 -13.18 3.38
N GLN A 352 1.34 -14.19 2.56
CA GLN A 352 1.80 -14.00 1.18
C GLN A 352 0.60 -14.07 0.22
N PRO A 353 0.52 -13.19 -0.79
CA PRO A 353 1.43 -12.09 -1.11
C PRO A 353 1.21 -10.87 -0.19
N SER A 354 2.31 -10.26 0.29
CA SER A 354 2.25 -9.05 1.12
C SER A 354 2.25 -7.81 0.20
N LEU A 355 1.06 -7.22 -0.01
CA LEU A 355 0.87 -6.11 -0.96
C LEU A 355 1.05 -4.71 -0.33
N HIS A 356 0.78 -4.60 0.96
CA HIS A 356 0.86 -3.35 1.73
C HIS A 356 1.58 -3.58 3.06
N LYS A 357 1.96 -2.49 3.75
CA LYS A 357 2.68 -2.49 5.03
C LYS A 357 2.05 -3.43 6.06
N MET A 358 0.73 -3.33 6.27
CA MET A 358 -0.02 -4.20 7.21
C MET A 358 -0.11 -5.67 6.80
N GLY A 359 0.43 -6.07 5.65
CA GLY A 359 0.63 -7.48 5.29
C GLY A 359 1.73 -8.16 6.10
N MET A 360 2.52 -7.38 6.85
CA MET A 360 3.51 -7.84 7.83
C MET A 360 3.35 -7.00 9.11
N MET A 361 3.00 -7.63 10.23
CA MET A 361 2.84 -6.93 11.51
C MET A 361 3.46 -7.72 12.65
N GLY A 362 3.82 -7.01 13.72
CA GLY A 362 4.34 -7.56 14.97
C GLY A 362 3.23 -8.07 15.88
N HIS A 363 3.42 -9.26 16.42
CA HIS A 363 2.54 -9.90 17.40
C HIS A 363 3.33 -10.38 18.61
N ARG A 364 2.64 -10.48 19.75
CA ARG A 364 3.10 -11.17 20.96
C ARG A 364 2.73 -12.65 20.88
N VAL A 365 3.67 -13.50 21.22
CA VAL A 365 3.47 -14.95 21.21
C VAL A 365 2.59 -15.36 22.38
N LYS A 366 1.66 -16.28 22.12
CA LYS A 366 0.95 -17.03 23.14
C LYS A 366 1.04 -18.51 22.81
N VAL A 367 1.78 -19.28 23.59
CA VAL A 367 2.05 -20.69 23.32
C VAL A 367 0.80 -21.51 23.64
N MET A 368 0.27 -22.19 22.63
CA MET A 368 -0.97 -22.94 22.71
C MET A 368 -0.81 -24.41 22.30
N PRO A 369 -1.70 -25.30 22.76
CA PRO A 369 -1.77 -26.67 22.24
C PRO A 369 -2.23 -26.68 20.77
N PHE A 370 -2.19 -27.86 20.15
CA PHE A 370 -2.50 -28.10 18.73
C PHE A 370 -1.45 -27.52 17.77
N SER A 371 -1.73 -27.56 16.47
CA SER A 371 -0.73 -27.39 15.40
C SER A 371 -0.99 -26.20 14.46
N THR A 372 -1.99 -25.37 14.73
CA THR A 372 -2.37 -24.21 13.91
C THR A 372 -1.94 -22.91 14.58
N PHE A 373 -1.66 -21.89 13.77
CA PHE A 373 -1.54 -20.53 14.27
C PHE A 373 -2.93 -19.99 14.60
N ARG A 374 -3.07 -19.26 15.71
CA ARG A 374 -4.33 -18.62 16.07
C ARG A 374 -4.20 -17.11 16.03
N LEU A 375 -5.15 -16.44 15.41
CA LEU A 375 -5.20 -14.97 15.39
C LEU A 375 -6.61 -14.45 15.69
N ASN A 376 -6.66 -13.23 16.19
CA ASN A 376 -7.89 -12.52 16.44
C ASN A 376 -8.63 -12.20 15.13
N LEU A 377 -9.95 -12.31 15.13
CA LEU A 377 -10.78 -12.13 13.94
C LEU A 377 -10.68 -10.72 13.34
N SER A 378 -10.48 -9.68 14.15
CA SER A 378 -10.34 -8.30 13.65
C SER A 378 -9.05 -8.06 12.85
N VAL A 379 -8.06 -8.95 12.98
CA VAL A 379 -6.78 -8.87 12.23
C VAL A 379 -6.84 -9.61 10.89
N THR A 380 -7.92 -10.34 10.61
CA THR A 380 -8.09 -11.04 9.31
C THR A 380 -8.17 -10.06 8.14
N SER A 381 -8.75 -8.88 8.35
CA SER A 381 -8.95 -7.84 7.33
C SER A 381 -7.63 -7.31 6.75
N PRO A 382 -6.64 -6.83 7.55
CA PRO A 382 -5.36 -6.38 7.01
C PRO A 382 -4.55 -7.51 6.37
N TYR A 383 -4.64 -8.77 6.84
CA TYR A 383 -3.95 -9.87 6.14
C TYR A 383 -4.69 -10.34 4.88
N ASN A 384 -5.92 -9.88 4.67
CA ASN A 384 -6.85 -10.42 3.68
C ASN A 384 -6.95 -11.95 3.76
N ALA A 385 -6.99 -12.45 5.00
CA ALA A 385 -6.90 -13.87 5.32
C ALA A 385 -8.29 -14.43 5.66
N ASP A 386 -8.51 -15.69 5.28
CA ASP A 386 -9.65 -16.49 5.71
C ASP A 386 -9.16 -17.78 6.39
N PHE A 387 -10.10 -18.63 6.82
CA PHE A 387 -9.79 -19.85 7.59
C PHE A 387 -10.18 -21.12 6.83
N ASP A 388 -10.10 -21.10 5.50
CA ASP A 388 -10.45 -22.22 4.62
C ASP A 388 -9.26 -23.14 4.26
N GLY A 389 -8.08 -22.87 4.83
CA GLY A 389 -6.83 -23.59 4.54
C GLY A 389 -5.62 -22.67 4.36
N ASP A 390 -5.80 -21.37 4.48
CA ASP A 390 -4.75 -20.36 4.46
C ASP A 390 -3.58 -20.68 5.42
N GLU A 391 -2.37 -20.42 4.94
CA GLU A 391 -1.13 -20.55 5.70
C GLU A 391 -0.41 -19.20 5.81
N MET A 392 0.14 -18.93 6.99
CA MET A 392 0.91 -17.71 7.25
C MET A 392 2.29 -18.06 7.80
N ASN A 393 3.26 -17.16 7.60
CA ASN A 393 4.60 -17.35 8.12
C ASN A 393 4.84 -16.46 9.35
N LEU A 394 5.65 -16.98 10.24
CA LEU A 394 6.10 -16.36 11.48
C LEU A 394 7.63 -16.25 11.43
N HIS A 395 8.15 -15.09 11.79
CA HIS A 395 9.59 -14.79 11.85
C HIS A 395 9.96 -14.32 13.26
N VAL A 396 10.97 -14.94 13.85
CA VAL A 396 11.43 -14.61 15.21
C VAL A 396 12.66 -13.70 15.14
N PRO A 397 12.60 -12.46 15.71
CA PRO A 397 13.75 -11.58 15.77
C PRO A 397 14.85 -12.21 16.63
N GLN A 398 16.11 -12.06 16.24
CA GLN A 398 17.24 -12.68 16.94
C GLN A 398 18.04 -11.68 17.78
N SER A 399 17.87 -10.38 17.59
CA SER A 399 18.53 -9.33 18.36
C SER A 399 17.52 -8.56 19.23
N HIS A 400 18.00 -8.00 20.34
CA HIS A 400 17.17 -7.12 21.18
C HIS A 400 16.80 -5.81 20.48
N GLU A 401 17.66 -5.31 19.59
CA GLU A 401 17.40 -4.11 18.77
C GLU A 401 16.24 -4.33 17.80
N THR A 402 16.26 -5.42 17.02
CA THR A 402 15.15 -5.76 16.12
C THR A 402 13.87 -6.09 16.91
N ARG A 403 13.99 -6.64 18.13
CA ARG A 403 12.83 -6.83 19.01
C ARG A 403 12.19 -5.49 19.39
N ALA A 404 12.99 -4.48 19.70
CA ALA A 404 12.51 -3.12 19.99
C ALA A 404 11.91 -2.45 18.75
N GLU A 405 12.53 -2.64 17.58
CA GLU A 405 12.01 -2.14 16.29
C GLU A 405 10.59 -2.69 16.01
N ILE A 406 10.38 -4.00 16.20
CA ILE A 406 9.07 -4.62 16.02
C ILE A 406 8.06 -4.04 17.01
N MET A 407 8.45 -3.95 18.30
CA MET A 407 7.61 -3.45 19.39
C MET A 407 7.13 -2.00 19.14
N GLU A 408 8.03 -1.12 18.70
CA GLU A 408 7.74 0.30 18.58
C GLU A 408 7.20 0.72 17.20
N LEU A 409 7.52 0.01 16.12
CA LEU A 409 7.10 0.41 14.77
C LEU A 409 5.99 -0.48 14.20
N CYS A 410 6.13 -1.80 14.32
CA CYS A 410 5.37 -2.74 13.50
C CYS A 410 4.24 -3.46 14.26
N MET A 411 4.09 -3.25 15.56
CA MET A 411 3.06 -3.90 16.37
C MET A 411 1.65 -3.62 15.85
N VAL A 412 0.79 -4.65 15.87
CA VAL A 412 -0.60 -4.57 15.40
C VAL A 412 -1.38 -3.35 15.93
N PRO A 413 -1.36 -3.01 17.23
CA PRO A 413 -2.10 -1.85 17.73
C PRO A 413 -1.66 -0.52 17.13
N ARG A 414 -0.39 -0.39 16.72
CA ARG A 414 0.14 0.81 16.05
C ARG A 414 -0.25 0.88 14.58
N GLN A 415 -0.70 -0.24 13.99
CA GLN A 415 -1.07 -0.37 12.58
C GLN A 415 -2.61 -0.42 12.37
N ILE A 416 -3.40 -0.02 13.37
CA ILE A 416 -4.87 -0.01 13.29
C ILE A 416 -5.36 0.95 12.20
N VAL A 417 -4.77 2.15 12.12
CA VAL A 417 -5.07 3.18 11.12
C VAL A 417 -4.00 3.17 10.03
N SER A 418 -4.43 3.19 8.77
CA SER A 418 -3.53 3.19 7.62
C SER A 418 -3.43 4.58 6.98
N PRO A 419 -2.21 5.02 6.60
CA PRO A 419 -2.01 6.26 5.86
C PRO A 419 -2.52 6.19 4.41
N GLN A 420 -2.97 5.02 3.92
CA GLN A 420 -3.51 4.89 2.56
C GLN A 420 -4.85 5.64 2.37
N LYS A 421 -5.72 5.59 3.39
CA LYS A 421 -7.09 6.15 3.34
C LYS A 421 -7.42 7.03 4.53
N ASN A 422 -6.45 7.19 5.45
CA ASN A 422 -6.59 8.02 6.65
C ASN A 422 -7.78 7.51 7.48
N ALA A 423 -7.86 6.19 7.61
CA ALA A 423 -8.96 5.44 8.21
C ALA A 423 -8.48 4.10 8.77
N PRO A 424 -9.20 3.52 9.74
CA PRO A 424 -8.87 2.20 10.27
C PRO A 424 -8.92 1.12 9.20
N VAL A 425 -7.97 0.18 9.22
CA VAL A 425 -8.00 -1.04 8.39
C VAL A 425 -8.63 -2.19 9.18
N MET A 426 -8.50 -2.17 10.50
CA MET A 426 -9.08 -3.15 11.42
C MET A 426 -10.43 -2.66 11.94
N GLY A 427 -11.36 -3.59 12.13
CA GLY A 427 -12.72 -3.31 12.57
C GLY A 427 -13.34 -4.51 13.28
N ILE A 428 -14.47 -4.31 13.95
CA ILE A 428 -15.29 -5.43 14.42
C ILE A 428 -15.95 -6.08 13.19
N VAL A 429 -15.80 -7.39 13.05
CA VAL A 429 -16.22 -8.15 11.86
C VAL A 429 -17.08 -9.36 12.22
N GLN A 430 -17.71 -9.96 11.22
CA GLN A 430 -18.43 -11.24 11.30
C GLN A 430 -19.44 -11.32 12.46
N ASP A 431 -19.29 -12.30 13.35
CA ASP A 431 -20.25 -12.65 14.39
C ASP A 431 -20.36 -11.54 15.43
N THR A 432 -19.23 -10.98 15.87
CA THR A 432 -19.22 -9.84 16.80
C THR A 432 -19.94 -8.64 16.19
N LEU A 433 -19.80 -8.39 14.88
CA LEU A 433 -20.51 -7.30 14.21
C LEU A 433 -22.02 -7.56 14.08
N CYS A 434 -22.43 -8.82 13.87
CA CYS A 434 -23.84 -9.19 13.87
C CYS A 434 -24.44 -9.06 15.29
N GLY A 435 -23.72 -9.60 16.27
CA GLY A 435 -24.11 -9.63 17.68
C GLY A 435 -24.23 -8.23 18.27
N ILE A 436 -23.28 -7.33 18.01
CA ILE A 436 -23.29 -5.98 18.58
C ILE A 436 -24.50 -5.16 18.12
N ARG A 437 -24.93 -5.34 16.86
CA ARG A 437 -26.16 -4.73 16.35
C ARG A 437 -27.36 -5.25 17.14
N LYS A 438 -27.49 -6.58 17.30
CA LYS A 438 -28.62 -7.19 18.01
C LYS A 438 -28.66 -6.78 19.49
N LEU A 439 -27.50 -6.77 20.14
CA LEU A 439 -27.32 -6.37 21.53
C LEU A 439 -27.70 -4.89 21.76
N THR A 440 -27.36 -4.00 20.83
CA THR A 440 -27.61 -2.55 21.01
C THR A 440 -29.00 -2.08 20.60
N ARG A 441 -29.92 -2.97 20.17
CA ARG A 441 -31.32 -2.60 19.90
C ARG A 441 -32.05 -2.22 21.20
N ARG A 442 -33.08 -1.37 21.09
CA ARG A 442 -33.89 -0.92 22.24
C ARG A 442 -34.65 -2.05 22.95
N ASP A 443 -35.00 -3.11 22.23
CA ASP A 443 -35.74 -4.27 22.72
C ASP A 443 -34.85 -5.31 23.42
N CYS A 444 -33.53 -5.10 23.47
CA CYS A 444 -32.60 -6.01 24.13
C CYS A 444 -32.40 -5.65 25.60
N PHE A 445 -33.01 -6.47 26.48
CA PHE A 445 -32.86 -6.38 27.93
C PHE A 445 -32.09 -7.58 28.48
N LEU A 446 -31.27 -7.31 29.49
CA LEU A 446 -30.43 -8.30 30.18
C LEU A 446 -30.93 -8.45 31.63
N THR A 447 -31.12 -9.69 32.05
CA THR A 447 -31.40 -10.04 33.45
C THR A 447 -30.13 -9.89 34.29
N MET A 448 -30.30 -9.78 35.61
CA MET A 448 -29.17 -9.60 36.54
C MET A 448 -28.12 -10.70 36.41
N ASP A 449 -28.54 -11.96 36.24
CA ASP A 449 -27.62 -13.11 36.16
C ASP A 449 -26.77 -13.05 34.89
N LEU A 450 -27.40 -12.74 33.75
CA LEU A 450 -26.70 -12.60 32.47
C LEU A 450 -25.76 -11.38 32.52
N MET A 451 -26.21 -10.26 33.09
CA MET A 451 -25.39 -9.06 33.24
C MET A 451 -24.15 -9.33 34.10
N LYS A 452 -24.30 -9.99 35.25
CA LYS A 452 -23.16 -10.38 36.11
C LYS A 452 -22.16 -11.25 35.37
N ASN A 453 -22.63 -12.21 34.58
CA ASN A 453 -21.75 -13.04 33.78
C ASN A 453 -21.03 -12.25 32.68
N ILE A 454 -21.72 -11.30 32.03
CA ILE A 454 -21.11 -10.40 31.04
C ILE A 454 -20.03 -9.52 31.68
N LEU A 455 -20.27 -9.00 32.90
CA LEU A 455 -19.31 -8.17 33.63
C LEU A 455 -17.98 -8.88 33.89
N MET A 456 -17.99 -10.21 34.07
CA MET A 456 -16.77 -10.99 34.24
C MET A 456 -15.86 -11.01 32.99
N TRP A 457 -16.42 -10.70 31.82
CA TRP A 457 -15.69 -10.61 30.56
C TRP A 457 -15.24 -9.19 30.21
N VAL A 458 -15.69 -8.17 30.94
CA VAL A 458 -15.28 -6.79 30.72
C VAL A 458 -13.84 -6.63 31.20
N PRO A 459 -12.90 -6.25 30.31
CA PRO A 459 -11.51 -6.05 30.70
C PRO A 459 -11.40 -4.86 31.67
N ASN A 460 -10.63 -5.02 32.74
CA ASN A 460 -10.42 -3.99 33.77
C ASN A 460 -11.71 -3.44 34.40
N TRP A 461 -12.72 -4.28 34.59
CA TRP A 461 -13.93 -3.90 35.29
C TRP A 461 -13.61 -3.40 36.71
N ASP A 462 -14.25 -2.29 37.10
CA ASP A 462 -14.06 -1.58 38.37
C ASP A 462 -14.71 -2.28 39.58
N GLY A 463 -15.40 -3.40 39.35
CA GLY A 463 -16.13 -4.15 40.38
C GLY A 463 -17.50 -3.57 40.72
N VAL A 464 -17.92 -2.49 40.05
CA VAL A 464 -19.19 -1.82 40.31
C VAL A 464 -20.21 -2.25 39.25
N VAL A 465 -21.32 -2.82 39.72
CA VAL A 465 -22.45 -3.15 38.84
C VAL A 465 -23.18 -1.85 38.52
N PRO A 466 -23.35 -1.48 37.23
CA PRO A 466 -24.04 -0.25 36.88
C PRO A 466 -25.51 -0.30 37.30
N MET A 467 -26.11 0.88 37.51
CA MET A 467 -27.52 0.97 37.83
C MET A 467 -28.40 0.47 36.66
N PRO A 468 -29.40 -0.40 36.90
CA PRO A 468 -30.26 -0.90 35.84
C PRO A 468 -31.09 0.24 35.24
N ALA A 469 -31.27 0.23 33.91
CA ALA A 469 -32.11 1.21 33.22
C ALA A 469 -33.58 1.11 33.66
N ILE A 470 -34.06 -0.10 33.99
CA ILE A 470 -35.41 -0.34 34.51
C ILE A 470 -35.27 -0.90 35.92
N LEU A 471 -35.86 -0.25 36.91
CA LEU A 471 -35.82 -0.69 38.32
C LEU A 471 -37.05 -1.51 38.73
N LYS A 472 -38.23 -1.18 38.16
CA LYS A 472 -39.51 -1.84 38.44
C LYS A 472 -40.17 -2.24 37.12
N PRO A 473 -40.85 -3.40 37.02
CA PRO A 473 -41.13 -4.37 38.08
C PRO A 473 -39.94 -5.28 38.45
N VAL A 474 -38.99 -5.48 37.54
CA VAL A 474 -37.77 -6.27 37.73
C VAL A 474 -36.58 -5.42 37.28
N PRO A 475 -35.41 -5.49 37.97
CA PRO A 475 -34.21 -4.80 37.53
C PRO A 475 -33.72 -5.38 36.19
N LEU A 476 -33.74 -4.56 35.14
CA LEU A 476 -33.27 -4.91 33.81
C LEU A 476 -32.25 -3.89 33.30
N TRP A 477 -31.17 -4.41 32.72
CA TRP A 477 -30.16 -3.63 32.03
C TRP A 477 -30.42 -3.65 30.53
N THR A 478 -30.00 -2.62 29.82
CA THR A 478 -30.04 -2.63 28.35
C THR A 478 -28.73 -3.17 27.78
N GLY A 479 -28.76 -3.75 26.58
CA GLY A 479 -27.52 -4.13 25.90
C GLY A 479 -26.59 -2.95 25.58
N LYS A 480 -27.16 -1.73 25.43
CA LYS A 480 -26.37 -0.49 25.32
C LYS A 480 -25.56 -0.20 26.58
N GLN A 481 -26.13 -0.41 27.77
CA GLN A 481 -25.41 -0.27 29.04
C GLN A 481 -24.26 -1.26 29.15
N ALA A 482 -24.47 -2.53 28.73
CA ALA A 482 -23.41 -3.53 28.76
C ALA A 482 -22.22 -3.16 27.84
N ILE A 483 -22.50 -2.64 26.64
CA ILE A 483 -21.45 -2.18 25.72
C ILE A 483 -20.77 -0.90 26.18
N SER A 484 -21.49 -0.01 26.87
CA SER A 484 -20.92 1.25 27.39
C SER A 484 -19.77 1.02 28.37
N LEU A 485 -19.76 -0.10 29.09
CA LEU A 485 -18.66 -0.46 30.00
C LEU A 485 -17.34 -0.77 29.28
N VAL A 486 -17.41 -1.11 28.00
CA VAL A 486 -16.25 -1.45 27.16
C VAL A 486 -15.85 -0.28 26.27
N LEU A 487 -16.77 0.65 26.02
CA LEU A 487 -16.50 1.78 25.14
C LEU A 487 -15.40 2.67 25.76
N PRO A 488 -14.43 3.11 24.94
CA PRO A 488 -13.44 4.07 25.39
C PRO A 488 -14.12 5.42 25.69
N LYS A 489 -13.52 6.22 26.56
CA LYS A 489 -14.03 7.55 26.95
C LYS A 489 -13.91 8.58 25.82
N VAL A 490 -14.68 8.38 24.76
CA VAL A 490 -14.70 9.19 23.54
C VAL A 490 -16.09 9.78 23.31
N ASN A 491 -16.13 10.87 22.54
CA ASN A 491 -17.37 11.52 22.12
C ASN A 491 -17.57 11.31 20.62
N MET A 492 -18.74 10.81 20.22
CA MET A 492 -19.07 10.54 18.82
C MET A 492 -20.54 10.82 18.52
N ILE A 493 -20.78 11.44 17.37
CA ILE A 493 -22.11 11.49 16.73
C ILE A 493 -21.99 10.83 15.38
N GLY A 494 -22.86 9.87 15.10
CA GLY A 494 -22.91 9.17 13.83
C GLY A 494 -24.32 8.72 13.49
N PHE A 495 -24.44 8.06 12.34
CA PHE A 495 -25.70 7.53 11.85
C PHE A 495 -25.57 6.03 11.58
N HIS A 496 -26.68 5.33 11.78
CA HIS A 496 -26.84 3.94 11.40
C HIS A 496 -27.05 3.84 9.88
N SER A 497 -26.79 2.66 9.31
CA SER A 497 -26.88 2.40 7.87
C SER A 497 -28.28 2.61 7.28
N GLN A 498 -29.31 2.55 8.11
CA GLN A 498 -30.71 2.75 7.73
C GLN A 498 -31.27 4.11 8.18
N HIS A 499 -30.41 5.07 8.56
CA HIS A 499 -30.87 6.40 8.91
C HIS A 499 -31.52 7.06 7.68
N PRO A 500 -32.78 7.50 7.75
CA PRO A 500 -33.47 8.12 6.62
C PRO A 500 -32.97 9.55 6.39
N ASP A 501 -32.69 9.91 5.13
CA ASP A 501 -32.06 11.19 4.78
C ASP A 501 -32.88 12.43 5.17
N GLY A 502 -34.21 12.29 5.28
CA GLY A 502 -35.12 13.39 5.67
C GLY A 502 -35.30 13.57 7.18
N GLU A 503 -34.63 12.77 8.02
CA GLU A 503 -34.78 12.82 9.47
C GLU A 503 -33.63 13.60 10.11
N HIS A 504 -33.97 14.68 10.81
CA HIS A 504 -33.01 15.54 11.51
C HIS A 504 -33.34 15.72 13.00
N THR A 505 -34.24 14.89 13.54
CA THR A 505 -34.65 14.98 14.93
C THR A 505 -33.50 14.63 15.88
N LEU A 506 -33.51 15.24 17.08
CA LEU A 506 -32.54 14.92 18.13
C LEU A 506 -32.72 13.50 18.64
N VAL A 507 -33.98 13.06 18.83
CA VAL A 507 -34.33 11.68 19.19
C VAL A 507 -34.87 10.99 17.95
N SER A 508 -34.11 10.02 17.43
CA SER A 508 -34.53 9.27 16.26
C SER A 508 -35.59 8.21 16.64
N PRO A 509 -36.79 8.18 16.02
CA PRO A 509 -37.79 7.17 16.31
C PRO A 509 -37.27 5.75 16.05
N GLY A 510 -36.52 5.56 14.96
CA GLY A 510 -35.93 4.26 14.56
C GLY A 510 -34.64 3.87 15.29
N ASP A 511 -34.19 4.65 16.28
CA ASP A 511 -32.90 4.42 16.97
C ASP A 511 -31.69 4.40 16.03
N THR A 512 -31.72 5.27 15.01
CA THR A 512 -30.72 5.29 13.94
C THR A 512 -29.63 6.33 14.17
N ARG A 513 -29.85 7.35 14.98
CA ARG A 513 -28.81 8.33 15.33
C ARG A 513 -27.99 7.80 16.51
N VAL A 514 -26.70 7.59 16.29
CA VAL A 514 -25.76 7.07 17.28
C VAL A 514 -25.07 8.22 17.99
N GLN A 515 -25.18 8.25 19.31
CA GLN A 515 -24.56 9.26 20.15
C GLN A 515 -23.86 8.60 21.33
N ILE A 516 -22.55 8.81 21.41
CA ILE A 516 -21.68 8.36 22.49
C ILE A 516 -21.10 9.59 23.17
N GLU A 517 -21.25 9.65 24.49
CA GLU A 517 -20.72 10.74 25.32
C GLU A 517 -19.91 10.15 26.48
N GLU A 518 -18.66 10.57 26.62
CA GLU A 518 -17.71 10.11 27.64
C GLU A 518 -17.60 8.58 27.77
N GLY A 519 -17.81 7.85 26.68
CA GLY A 519 -17.82 6.38 26.66
C GLY A 519 -19.18 5.74 26.96
N GLU A 520 -20.24 6.51 27.16
CA GLU A 520 -21.60 5.99 27.33
C GLU A 520 -22.40 6.06 26.03
N LEU A 521 -22.99 4.94 25.61
CA LEU A 521 -23.88 4.87 24.45
C LEU A 521 -25.31 5.28 24.86
N LEU A 522 -25.64 6.56 24.62
CA LEU A 522 -26.93 7.12 24.99
C LEU A 522 -28.07 6.65 24.08
N MET A 523 -27.84 6.67 22.77
CA MET A 523 -28.84 6.30 21.77
C MET A 523 -28.21 5.79 20.48
N GLY A 524 -29.00 5.05 19.71
CA GLY A 524 -28.60 4.51 18.41
C GLY A 524 -28.12 3.06 18.42
N ILE A 525 -28.26 2.40 17.27
CA ILE A 525 -27.84 1.01 17.05
C ILE A 525 -26.45 0.97 16.40
N LEU A 526 -25.52 0.25 17.02
CA LEU A 526 -24.17 0.08 16.47
C LEU A 526 -24.18 -0.84 15.24
N CYS A 527 -23.51 -0.42 14.18
CA CYS A 527 -23.31 -1.19 12.94
C CYS A 527 -21.91 -0.98 12.37
N LYS A 528 -21.67 -1.53 11.17
CA LYS A 528 -20.39 -1.38 10.46
C LYS A 528 -19.91 0.07 10.32
N GLN A 529 -20.81 1.04 10.18
CA GLN A 529 -20.43 2.47 10.08
C GLN A 529 -19.87 3.04 11.39
N THR A 530 -20.16 2.42 12.53
CA THR A 530 -19.70 2.86 13.86
C THR A 530 -18.52 2.07 14.40
N VAL A 531 -18.58 0.73 14.33
CA VAL A 531 -17.58 -0.18 14.92
C VAL A 531 -16.74 -0.92 13.87
N GLY A 532 -16.98 -0.66 12.59
CA GLY A 532 -16.17 -1.19 11.50
C GLY A 532 -14.97 -0.30 11.17
N SER A 533 -14.37 -0.54 10.01
CA SER A 533 -13.23 0.20 9.46
C SER A 533 -13.61 1.53 8.77
N SER A 534 -14.65 2.20 9.28
CA SER A 534 -15.13 3.47 8.73
C SER A 534 -14.30 4.66 9.25
N SER A 535 -14.13 5.67 8.38
CA SER A 535 -13.60 6.97 8.83
C SER A 535 -14.61 7.66 9.74
N GLY A 536 -14.17 8.25 10.84
CA GLY A 536 -15.03 8.81 11.88
C GLY A 536 -15.74 7.77 12.75
N GLY A 537 -15.42 6.47 12.62
CA GLY A 537 -15.92 5.43 13.52
C GLY A 537 -15.26 5.46 14.90
N ILE A 538 -15.79 4.68 15.84
CA ILE A 538 -15.32 4.61 17.25
C ILE A 538 -13.84 4.23 17.31
N ILE A 539 -13.41 3.28 16.46
CA ILE A 539 -12.01 2.82 16.40
C ILE A 539 -11.08 3.93 15.91
N HIS A 540 -11.50 4.70 14.90
CA HIS A 540 -10.70 5.82 14.39
C HIS A 540 -10.53 6.90 15.47
N ILE A 541 -11.63 7.27 16.12
CA ILE A 541 -11.65 8.28 17.17
C ILE A 541 -10.81 7.82 18.37
N ALA A 542 -10.97 6.57 18.82
CA ALA A 542 -10.23 6.02 19.95
C ALA A 542 -8.71 6.02 19.69
N MET A 543 -8.29 5.64 18.48
CA MET A 543 -6.88 5.64 18.10
C MET A 543 -6.28 7.05 18.16
N ASN A 544 -6.96 8.05 17.59
CA ASN A 544 -6.44 9.41 17.49
C ASN A 544 -6.57 10.20 18.81
N ASP A 545 -7.57 9.90 19.65
CA ASP A 545 -7.81 10.66 20.89
C ASP A 545 -7.15 10.07 22.13
N LEU A 546 -7.06 8.74 22.22
CA LEU A 546 -6.62 8.01 23.41
C LEU A 546 -5.42 7.10 23.17
N GLY A 547 -5.04 6.87 21.91
CA GLY A 547 -3.90 6.05 21.52
C GLY A 547 -4.22 4.56 21.32
N HIS A 548 -3.19 3.81 20.95
CA HIS A 548 -3.33 2.41 20.51
C HIS A 548 -3.74 1.43 21.61
N GLU A 549 -3.29 1.61 22.86
CA GLU A 549 -3.61 0.67 23.95
C GLU A 549 -5.09 0.68 24.32
N GLN A 550 -5.69 1.87 24.41
CA GLN A 550 -7.12 2.01 24.69
C GLN A 550 -7.97 1.44 23.55
N CYS A 551 -7.53 1.66 22.30
CA CYS A 551 -8.18 1.06 21.15
C CYS A 551 -8.10 -0.48 21.15
N LYS A 552 -6.96 -1.05 21.55
CA LYS A 552 -6.78 -2.50 21.72
C LYS A 552 -7.72 -3.06 22.79
N MET A 553 -7.83 -2.40 23.95
CA MET A 553 -8.76 -2.80 25.00
C MET A 553 -10.22 -2.81 24.53
N PHE A 554 -10.61 -1.84 23.70
CA PHE A 554 -11.94 -1.82 23.08
C PHE A 554 -12.19 -3.05 22.20
N PHE A 555 -11.23 -3.44 21.35
CA PHE A 555 -11.37 -4.65 20.53
C PHE A 555 -11.56 -5.91 21.39
N GLU A 556 -10.74 -6.08 22.43
CA GLU A 556 -10.80 -7.21 23.35
C GLU A 556 -12.14 -7.28 24.08
N GLY A 557 -12.54 -6.18 24.72
CA GLY A 557 -13.79 -6.15 25.48
C GLY A 557 -15.02 -6.29 24.60
N ALA A 558 -15.03 -5.68 23.40
CA ALA A 558 -16.20 -5.71 22.53
C ALA A 558 -16.42 -7.13 21.99
N GLN A 559 -15.34 -7.81 21.61
CA GLN A 559 -15.41 -9.20 21.20
C GLN A 559 -15.80 -10.13 22.36
N ALA A 560 -15.18 -9.98 23.53
CA ALA A 560 -15.47 -10.84 24.68
C ALA A 560 -16.94 -10.73 25.12
N VAL A 561 -17.44 -9.52 25.34
CA VAL A 561 -18.82 -9.26 25.78
C VAL A 561 -19.85 -9.72 24.75
N VAL A 562 -19.66 -9.33 23.49
CA VAL A 562 -20.64 -9.62 22.44
C VAL A 562 -20.64 -11.11 22.09
N ASN A 563 -19.47 -11.77 22.00
CA ASN A 563 -19.41 -13.18 21.67
C ASN A 563 -19.99 -14.02 22.82
N TYR A 564 -19.73 -13.65 24.08
CA TYR A 564 -20.37 -14.30 25.22
C TYR A 564 -21.89 -14.14 25.19
N TRP A 565 -22.39 -12.94 24.93
CA TRP A 565 -23.83 -12.71 24.78
C TRP A 565 -24.43 -13.50 23.61
N LEU A 566 -23.77 -13.49 22.46
CA LEU A 566 -24.23 -14.15 21.24
C LEU A 566 -24.23 -15.68 21.39
N LEU A 567 -23.30 -16.24 22.18
CA LEU A 567 -23.27 -17.66 22.52
C LEU A 567 -24.57 -18.10 23.21
N HIS A 568 -25.12 -17.27 24.10
CA HIS A 568 -26.37 -17.56 24.82
C HIS A 568 -27.61 -17.20 24.01
N ASN A 569 -27.56 -16.14 23.20
CA ASN A 569 -28.70 -15.73 22.36
C ASN A 569 -28.91 -16.66 21.16
N GLY A 570 -27.81 -17.13 20.56
CA GLY A 570 -27.80 -17.86 19.30
C GLY A 570 -28.07 -16.96 18.08
N PHE A 571 -27.50 -17.36 16.94
CA PHE A 571 -27.79 -16.79 15.63
C PHE A 571 -27.60 -17.86 14.56
N SER A 572 -28.54 -17.95 13.62
CA SER A 572 -28.51 -18.93 12.55
C SER A 572 -29.24 -18.38 11.33
N ILE A 573 -28.98 -18.95 10.16
CA ILE A 573 -29.67 -18.64 8.91
C ILE A 573 -30.12 -19.96 8.28
N GLY A 574 -31.35 -19.99 7.79
CA GLY A 574 -31.91 -21.18 7.13
C GLY A 574 -32.54 -20.84 5.78
N ILE A 575 -33.03 -21.88 5.09
CA ILE A 575 -33.77 -21.70 3.83
C ILE A 575 -35.02 -20.83 4.03
N GLY A 576 -35.66 -20.89 5.21
CA GLY A 576 -36.83 -20.08 5.55
C GLY A 576 -36.58 -18.58 5.49
N ASP A 577 -35.34 -18.13 5.74
CA ASP A 577 -34.96 -16.71 5.62
C ASP A 577 -34.88 -16.23 4.16
N THR A 578 -34.88 -17.16 3.20
CA THR A 578 -34.82 -16.86 1.76
C THR A 578 -36.17 -16.94 1.06
N ILE A 579 -37.22 -17.37 1.76
CA ILE A 579 -38.57 -17.51 1.20
C ILE A 579 -39.28 -16.16 1.30
N THR A 580 -39.86 -15.70 0.19
CA THR A 580 -40.70 -14.50 0.13
C THR A 580 -42.18 -14.84 0.26
N ASP A 581 -42.97 -13.85 0.70
CA ASP A 581 -44.43 -13.96 0.70
C ASP A 581 -44.96 -14.11 -0.74
N ALA A 582 -46.03 -14.90 -0.91
CA ALA A 582 -46.65 -15.14 -2.22
C ALA A 582 -47.02 -13.84 -2.95
N THR A 583 -47.57 -12.85 -2.23
CA THR A 583 -47.91 -11.54 -2.78
C THR A 583 -46.70 -10.81 -3.34
N THR A 584 -45.56 -10.88 -2.66
CA THR A 584 -44.30 -10.31 -3.13
C THR A 584 -43.83 -11.03 -4.39
N MET A 585 -43.94 -12.36 -4.41
CA MET A 585 -43.53 -13.17 -5.56
C MET A 585 -44.38 -12.90 -6.80
N ASP A 586 -45.69 -12.72 -6.64
CA ASP A 586 -46.59 -12.34 -7.73
C ASP A 586 -46.21 -10.98 -8.31
N HIS A 587 -45.93 -10.00 -7.45
CA HIS A 587 -45.41 -8.71 -7.89
C HIS A 587 -44.05 -8.80 -8.60
N VAL A 588 -43.15 -9.69 -8.14
CA VAL A 588 -41.87 -9.92 -8.81
C VAL A 588 -42.09 -10.49 -10.21
N ASN A 589 -42.95 -11.50 -10.35
CA ASN A 589 -43.30 -12.10 -11.64
C ASN A 589 -43.92 -11.04 -12.58
N LEU A 590 -44.89 -10.25 -12.10
CA LEU A 590 -45.52 -9.18 -12.87
C LEU A 590 -44.52 -8.11 -13.32
N THR A 591 -43.56 -7.76 -12.45
CA THR A 591 -42.51 -6.78 -12.79
C THR A 591 -41.60 -7.33 -13.89
N ILE A 592 -41.22 -8.61 -13.81
CA ILE A 592 -40.39 -9.26 -14.83
C ILE A 592 -41.14 -9.36 -16.17
N GLU A 593 -42.42 -9.75 -16.15
CA GLU A 593 -43.26 -9.79 -17.35
C GLU A 593 -43.40 -8.42 -17.99
N SER A 594 -43.65 -7.38 -17.20
CA SER A 594 -43.71 -6.00 -17.70
C SER A 594 -42.41 -5.57 -18.37
N ALA A 595 -41.26 -5.95 -17.81
CA ALA A 595 -39.96 -5.65 -18.40
C ALA A 595 -39.71 -6.42 -19.71
N LYS A 596 -40.14 -7.69 -19.80
CA LYS A 596 -40.07 -8.46 -21.05
C LYS A 596 -40.91 -7.82 -22.16
N LEU A 597 -42.12 -7.37 -21.85
CA LEU A 597 -42.99 -6.67 -22.79
C LEU A 597 -42.38 -5.35 -23.29
N GLU A 598 -41.74 -4.57 -22.40
CA GLU A 598 -41.02 -3.36 -22.82
C GLU A 598 -39.83 -3.68 -23.74
N VAL A 599 -39.08 -4.75 -23.46
CA VAL A 599 -38.00 -5.19 -24.35
C VAL A 599 -38.53 -5.63 -25.72
N GLU A 600 -39.68 -6.31 -25.78
CA GLU A 600 -40.32 -6.66 -27.04
C GLU A 600 -40.73 -5.43 -27.86
N LYS A 601 -41.25 -4.37 -27.20
CA LYS A 601 -41.51 -3.08 -27.87
C LYS A 601 -40.22 -2.46 -28.43
N ILE A 602 -39.13 -2.49 -27.66
CA ILE A 602 -37.82 -1.99 -28.12
C ILE A 602 -37.32 -2.80 -29.32
N ILE A 603 -37.49 -4.13 -29.32
CA ILE A 603 -37.15 -4.99 -30.46
C ILE A 603 -38.00 -4.63 -31.68
N ALA A 604 -39.31 -4.44 -31.52
CA ALA A 604 -40.21 -4.08 -32.62
C ALA A 604 -39.85 -2.71 -33.23
N THR A 605 -39.54 -1.70 -32.41
CA THR A 605 -39.11 -0.37 -32.90
C THR A 605 -37.76 -0.43 -33.62
N ALA A 606 -36.83 -1.26 -33.15
CA ALA A 606 -35.55 -1.48 -33.82
C ALA A 606 -35.73 -2.18 -35.18
N GLN A 607 -36.62 -3.18 -35.26
CA GLN A 607 -36.94 -3.88 -36.51
C GLN A 607 -37.69 -2.98 -37.50
N ALA A 608 -38.53 -2.07 -37.01
CA ALA A 608 -39.22 -1.06 -37.82
C ALA A 608 -38.31 0.09 -38.30
N GLY A 609 -37.05 0.14 -37.84
CA GLY A 609 -36.09 1.20 -38.19
C GLY A 609 -36.39 2.57 -37.58
N THR A 610 -37.32 2.65 -36.61
CA THR A 610 -37.75 3.90 -35.97
C THR A 610 -36.95 4.25 -34.71
N LEU A 611 -36.03 3.37 -34.28
CA LEU A 611 -35.21 3.56 -33.10
C LEU A 611 -34.20 4.71 -33.29
N GLN A 612 -34.32 5.76 -32.48
CA GLN A 612 -33.39 6.89 -32.49
C GLN A 612 -32.03 6.50 -31.90
N ARG A 613 -30.98 6.88 -32.61
CA ARG A 613 -29.59 6.64 -32.22
C ARG A 613 -29.18 7.60 -31.10
N LYS A 614 -28.62 7.08 -30.01
CA LYS A 614 -28.00 7.94 -28.98
C LYS A 614 -26.71 8.58 -29.54
N PRO A 615 -26.37 9.82 -29.12
CA PRO A 615 -25.12 10.47 -29.55
C PRO A 615 -23.91 9.56 -29.27
N GLY A 616 -23.02 9.42 -30.27
CA GLY A 616 -21.79 8.62 -30.14
C GLY A 616 -21.94 7.10 -30.19
N MET A 617 -23.16 6.57 -30.32
CA MET A 617 -23.41 5.12 -30.39
C MET A 617 -23.95 4.70 -31.76
N THR A 618 -23.73 3.45 -32.17
CA THR A 618 -24.46 2.87 -33.32
C THR A 618 -25.92 2.57 -32.94
N VAL A 619 -26.79 2.31 -33.93
CA VAL A 619 -28.19 1.92 -33.68
C VAL A 619 -28.26 0.63 -32.85
N ARG A 620 -27.38 -0.34 -33.13
CA ARG A 620 -27.30 -1.61 -32.41
C ARG A 620 -26.81 -1.45 -30.98
N GLU A 621 -25.81 -0.59 -30.74
CA GLU A 621 -25.35 -0.27 -29.39
C GLU A 621 -26.40 0.52 -28.60
N SER A 622 -27.12 1.43 -29.27
CA SER A 622 -28.24 2.17 -28.68
C SER A 622 -29.34 1.20 -28.24
N PHE A 623 -29.67 0.21 -29.08
CA PHE A 623 -30.60 -0.88 -28.77
C PHE A 623 -30.13 -1.70 -27.56
N GLU A 624 -28.90 -2.21 -27.58
CA GLU A 624 -28.36 -3.02 -26.47
C GLU A 624 -28.28 -2.23 -25.15
N SER A 625 -27.94 -0.93 -25.21
CA SER A 625 -27.94 -0.03 -24.05
C SER A 625 -29.33 0.12 -23.43
N LEU A 626 -30.36 0.35 -24.25
CA LEU A 626 -31.74 0.48 -23.79
C LEU A 626 -32.26 -0.82 -23.16
N VAL A 627 -31.99 -1.96 -23.80
CA VAL A 627 -32.42 -3.27 -23.28
C VAL A 627 -31.73 -3.59 -21.95
N ASN A 628 -30.41 -3.37 -21.85
CA ASN A 628 -29.69 -3.57 -20.59
C ASN A 628 -30.19 -2.64 -19.47
N TYR A 629 -30.53 -1.39 -19.80
CA TYR A 629 -31.11 -0.45 -18.84
C TYR A 629 -32.45 -0.95 -18.31
N GLU A 630 -33.36 -1.40 -19.18
CA GLU A 630 -34.68 -1.90 -18.77
C GLU A 630 -34.59 -3.18 -17.92
N LEU A 631 -33.76 -4.14 -18.33
CA LEU A 631 -33.53 -5.38 -17.57
C LEU A 631 -32.81 -5.12 -16.23
N GLY A 632 -31.88 -4.16 -16.20
CA GLY A 632 -31.23 -3.72 -14.97
C GLY A 632 -32.20 -3.07 -13.98
N ARG A 633 -33.07 -2.18 -14.48
CA ARG A 633 -34.12 -1.52 -13.72
C ARG A 633 -35.13 -2.51 -13.16
N ALA A 634 -35.49 -3.53 -13.93
CA ALA A 634 -36.40 -4.59 -13.48
C ALA A 634 -35.82 -5.33 -12.26
N ARG A 635 -34.53 -5.73 -12.32
CA ARG A 635 -33.83 -6.37 -11.21
C ARG A 635 -33.78 -5.49 -9.96
N GLU A 636 -33.50 -4.20 -10.11
CA GLU A 636 -33.44 -3.28 -8.97
C GLU A 636 -34.80 -3.09 -8.29
N ARG A 637 -35.88 -2.98 -9.08
CA ARG A 637 -37.25 -2.87 -8.55
C ARG A 637 -37.68 -4.14 -7.81
N THR A 638 -37.43 -5.32 -8.38
CA THR A 638 -37.76 -6.59 -7.73
C THR A 638 -36.94 -6.79 -6.47
N GLY A 639 -35.65 -6.45 -6.50
CA GLY A 639 -34.75 -6.51 -5.33
C GLY A 639 -35.17 -5.58 -4.19
N ALA A 640 -35.51 -4.33 -4.50
CA ALA A 640 -35.98 -3.36 -3.51
C ALA A 640 -37.29 -3.82 -2.86
N ARG A 641 -38.24 -4.32 -3.67
CA ARG A 641 -39.52 -4.83 -3.16
C ARG A 641 -39.32 -6.03 -2.23
N SER A 642 -38.48 -6.99 -2.61
CA SER A 642 -38.17 -8.16 -1.77
C SER A 642 -37.46 -7.78 -0.48
N THR A 643 -36.54 -6.81 -0.51
CA THR A 643 -35.83 -6.35 0.70
C THR A 643 -36.79 -5.64 1.69
N ASN A 644 -37.75 -4.89 1.16
CA ASN A 644 -38.72 -4.16 1.96
C ASN A 644 -39.82 -5.06 2.53
N SER A 645 -40.21 -6.14 1.84
CA SER A 645 -41.21 -7.08 2.36
C SER A 645 -40.68 -7.98 3.48
N LEU A 646 -39.36 -8.20 3.52
CA LEU A 646 -38.73 -8.98 4.59
C LEU A 646 -38.94 -8.35 5.97
N ARG A 647 -39.39 -9.19 6.91
CA ARG A 647 -39.50 -8.84 8.34
C ARG A 647 -38.13 -8.48 8.92
N GLU A 648 -38.10 -7.62 9.93
CA GLU A 648 -36.85 -7.26 10.63
C GLU A 648 -36.20 -8.46 11.35
N GLN A 649 -37.01 -9.45 11.73
CA GLN A 649 -36.55 -10.67 12.39
C GLN A 649 -35.80 -11.64 11.45
N ASN A 650 -35.92 -11.46 10.14
CA ASN A 650 -35.25 -12.31 9.15
C ASN A 650 -33.72 -12.24 9.33
N ASN A 651 -33.08 -13.40 9.49
CA ASN A 651 -31.66 -13.46 9.83
C ASN A 651 -30.78 -12.93 8.70
N PHE A 652 -31.17 -13.16 7.44
CA PHE A 652 -30.42 -12.69 6.29
C PHE A 652 -30.44 -11.16 6.19
N LYS A 653 -31.62 -10.55 6.38
CA LYS A 653 -31.75 -9.09 6.50
C LYS A 653 -30.93 -8.57 7.68
N GLN A 654 -30.89 -9.29 8.80
CA GLN A 654 -30.12 -8.84 9.97
C GLN A 654 -28.62 -8.73 9.72
N MET A 655 -28.03 -9.69 8.98
CA MET A 655 -26.61 -9.66 8.60
C MET A 655 -26.28 -8.51 7.67
N VAL A 656 -27.13 -8.26 6.66
CA VAL A 656 -26.94 -7.18 5.69
C VAL A 656 -27.03 -5.81 6.36
N VAL A 657 -28.00 -5.61 7.26
CA VAL A 657 -28.16 -4.34 7.99
C VAL A 657 -27.01 -4.10 8.97
N ALA A 658 -26.53 -5.14 9.67
CA ALA A 658 -25.33 -5.05 10.51
C ALA A 658 -24.08 -4.71 9.67
N GLY A 659 -24.06 -5.16 8.42
CA GLY A 659 -22.91 -5.07 7.52
C GLY A 659 -21.87 -6.18 7.77
N SER A 660 -22.24 -7.28 8.42
CA SER A 660 -21.34 -8.39 8.73
C SER A 660 -21.00 -9.23 7.50
N LYS A 661 -22.02 -9.61 6.72
CA LYS A 661 -21.86 -10.32 5.45
C LYS A 661 -23.11 -10.13 4.58
N GLY A 662 -22.91 -10.08 3.26
CA GLY A 662 -23.97 -9.93 2.28
C GLY A 662 -24.32 -8.47 1.97
N SER A 663 -25.12 -8.30 0.92
CA SER A 663 -25.61 -7.01 0.42
C SER A 663 -27.06 -7.15 -0.06
N ASN A 664 -27.73 -6.03 -0.32
CA ASN A 664 -29.08 -6.03 -0.90
C ASN A 664 -29.14 -6.75 -2.27
N ILE A 665 -28.03 -6.77 -3.02
CA ILE A 665 -27.93 -7.52 -4.28
C ILE A 665 -28.02 -9.02 -4.02
N ASN A 666 -27.37 -9.52 -2.96
CA ASN A 666 -27.44 -10.95 -2.62
C ASN A 666 -28.85 -11.37 -2.21
N ILE A 667 -29.56 -10.52 -1.46
CA ILE A 667 -30.99 -10.71 -1.16
C ILE A 667 -31.81 -10.79 -2.45
N SER A 668 -31.60 -9.84 -3.36
CA SER A 668 -32.30 -9.82 -4.65
C SER A 668 -32.06 -11.08 -5.48
N GLN A 669 -30.83 -11.56 -5.58
CA GLN A 669 -30.48 -12.70 -6.43
C GLN A 669 -30.97 -14.04 -5.86
N ILE A 670 -30.92 -14.20 -4.54
CA ILE A 670 -31.35 -15.45 -3.89
C ILE A 670 -32.87 -15.55 -3.85
N MET A 671 -33.56 -14.42 -3.64
CA MET A 671 -35.00 -14.41 -3.38
C MET A 671 -35.86 -14.01 -4.59
N ALA A 672 -35.42 -13.05 -5.42
CA ALA A 672 -36.23 -12.46 -6.48
C ALA A 672 -35.84 -12.96 -7.88
N CYS A 673 -34.74 -12.47 -8.44
CA CYS A 673 -34.19 -12.89 -9.73
C CYS A 673 -32.68 -12.61 -9.78
N VAL A 674 -31.93 -13.48 -10.47
CA VAL A 674 -30.47 -13.31 -10.63
C VAL A 674 -30.14 -12.15 -11.57
N GLY A 675 -30.93 -11.98 -12.64
CA GLY A 675 -30.83 -10.88 -13.60
C GLY A 675 -29.93 -11.17 -14.81
N GLN A 676 -29.62 -10.11 -15.57
CA GLN A 676 -28.87 -10.20 -16.83
C GLN A 676 -27.42 -10.65 -16.64
N GLN A 677 -27.01 -11.68 -17.38
CA GLN A 677 -25.61 -12.12 -17.46
C GLN A 677 -24.90 -11.41 -18.61
N ASN A 678 -23.72 -10.87 -18.34
CA ASN A 678 -22.90 -10.18 -19.32
C ASN A 678 -21.57 -10.91 -19.51
N VAL A 679 -21.03 -10.80 -20.73
CA VAL A 679 -19.68 -11.21 -21.11
C VAL A 679 -19.04 -10.06 -21.89
N GLU A 680 -17.86 -9.62 -21.47
CA GLU A 680 -17.14 -8.47 -22.06
C GLU A 680 -17.98 -7.18 -22.11
N GLY A 681 -18.77 -6.95 -21.05
CA GLY A 681 -19.65 -5.78 -20.94
C GLY A 681 -20.88 -5.78 -21.86
N LYS A 682 -21.11 -6.87 -22.61
CA LYS A 682 -22.27 -7.05 -23.49
C LYS A 682 -23.13 -8.22 -23.01
N ARG A 683 -24.40 -8.25 -23.41
CA ARG A 683 -25.23 -9.46 -23.25
C ARG A 683 -24.62 -10.63 -24.03
N ILE A 684 -24.91 -11.87 -23.61
CA ILE A 684 -24.32 -13.10 -24.16
C ILE A 684 -24.24 -13.05 -25.69
N PRO A 685 -23.04 -13.06 -26.31
CA PRO A 685 -22.89 -12.93 -27.75
C PRO A 685 -23.44 -14.15 -28.50
N PHE A 686 -23.75 -13.98 -29.78
CA PHE A 686 -24.13 -15.11 -30.64
C PHE A 686 -22.89 -15.96 -30.97
N GLY A 687 -22.66 -17.02 -30.19
CA GLY A 687 -21.57 -17.97 -30.42
C GLY A 687 -21.82 -18.92 -31.60
N PHE A 688 -23.08 -19.18 -31.93
CA PHE A 688 -23.47 -19.94 -33.13
C PHE A 688 -23.95 -18.98 -34.22
N LYS A 689 -24.12 -19.50 -35.45
CA LYS A 689 -24.57 -18.72 -36.62
C LYS A 689 -25.94 -18.06 -36.39
N GLY A 690 -25.92 -16.80 -35.95
CA GLY A 690 -27.08 -15.97 -35.65
C GLY A 690 -27.81 -16.31 -34.35
N ARG A 691 -27.21 -17.06 -33.40
CA ARG A 691 -27.90 -17.44 -32.14
C ARG A 691 -26.92 -17.75 -31.01
N THR A 692 -27.41 -17.72 -29.77
CA THR A 692 -26.61 -18.01 -28.56
C THR A 692 -26.48 -19.50 -28.28
N LEU A 693 -27.57 -20.26 -28.35
CA LEU A 693 -27.62 -21.72 -28.18
C LEU A 693 -28.39 -22.39 -29.33
N PRO A 694 -28.18 -23.69 -29.60
CA PRO A 694 -28.93 -24.41 -30.64
C PRO A 694 -30.43 -24.52 -30.35
N HIS A 695 -30.84 -24.30 -29.11
CA HIS A 695 -32.24 -24.28 -28.65
C HIS A 695 -33.01 -23.01 -29.05
N PHE A 696 -32.30 -21.92 -29.39
CA PHE A 696 -32.92 -20.67 -29.81
C PHE A 696 -33.00 -20.55 -31.34
N LYS A 697 -33.96 -19.73 -31.80
CA LYS A 697 -34.09 -19.35 -33.20
C LYS A 697 -32.94 -18.41 -33.60
N LYS A 698 -32.72 -18.26 -34.90
CA LYS A 698 -31.76 -17.28 -35.41
C LYS A 698 -32.29 -15.86 -35.20
N ASP A 699 -31.37 -14.94 -34.93
CA ASP A 699 -31.58 -13.51 -34.72
C ASP A 699 -32.56 -13.20 -33.57
N ASP A 700 -32.58 -14.09 -32.58
CA ASP A 700 -33.39 -13.94 -31.36
C ASP A 700 -32.68 -13.01 -30.35
N HIS A 701 -33.18 -11.78 -30.27
CA HIS A 701 -32.70 -10.72 -29.36
C HIS A 701 -33.47 -10.64 -28.03
N SER A 702 -34.36 -11.59 -27.75
CA SER A 702 -35.14 -11.66 -26.51
C SER A 702 -34.25 -11.73 -25.25
N PRO A 703 -34.76 -11.33 -24.08
CA PRO A 703 -34.02 -11.47 -22.82
C PRO A 703 -33.53 -12.90 -22.56
N GLN A 704 -34.38 -13.90 -22.79
CA GLN A 704 -34.07 -15.32 -22.54
C GLN A 704 -32.94 -15.84 -23.44
N SER A 705 -33.00 -15.55 -24.75
CA SER A 705 -31.95 -15.92 -25.70
C SER A 705 -30.61 -15.28 -25.36
N ARG A 706 -30.62 -14.05 -24.84
CA ARG A 706 -29.43 -13.22 -24.59
C ARG A 706 -28.95 -13.24 -23.13
N GLY A 707 -29.35 -14.23 -22.33
CA GLY A 707 -28.78 -14.49 -21.00
C GLY A 707 -29.41 -13.74 -19.83
N PHE A 708 -30.66 -13.29 -19.95
CA PHE A 708 -31.43 -12.83 -18.80
C PHE A 708 -31.91 -14.01 -17.97
N VAL A 709 -31.52 -14.05 -16.69
CA VAL A 709 -31.95 -15.07 -15.75
C VAL A 709 -33.12 -14.53 -14.94
N GLU A 710 -34.31 -15.06 -15.19
CA GLU A 710 -35.54 -14.64 -14.53
C GLU A 710 -35.73 -15.32 -13.17
N ASN A 711 -35.18 -16.53 -13.02
CA ASN A 711 -35.29 -17.29 -11.79
C ASN A 711 -34.31 -16.78 -10.71
N SER A 712 -34.66 -17.07 -9.46
CA SER A 712 -33.79 -16.87 -8.31
C SER A 712 -33.02 -18.16 -7.98
N TYR A 713 -31.98 -18.07 -7.15
CA TYR A 713 -31.28 -19.27 -6.69
C TYR A 713 -32.18 -20.22 -5.88
N LEU A 714 -33.20 -19.69 -5.19
CA LEU A 714 -34.18 -20.50 -4.47
C LEU A 714 -35.07 -21.32 -5.42
N ARG A 715 -35.54 -20.72 -6.52
CA ARG A 715 -36.36 -21.42 -7.53
C ARG A 715 -35.54 -22.42 -8.35
N GLY A 716 -34.25 -22.16 -8.53
CA GLY A 716 -33.37 -22.92 -9.39
C GLY A 716 -33.35 -22.38 -10.82
N LEU A 717 -32.23 -22.59 -11.50
CA LEU A 717 -31.96 -22.10 -12.85
C LEU A 717 -32.41 -23.12 -13.89
N THR A 718 -32.99 -22.67 -15.00
CA THR A 718 -33.19 -23.52 -16.18
C THR A 718 -31.84 -23.89 -16.83
N PRO A 719 -31.75 -24.96 -17.64
CA PRO A 719 -30.50 -25.35 -18.27
C PRO A 719 -29.85 -24.25 -19.13
N GLN A 720 -30.65 -23.45 -19.85
CA GLN A 720 -30.16 -22.32 -20.65
C GLN A 720 -29.60 -21.21 -19.74
N GLU A 721 -30.34 -20.83 -18.69
CA GLU A 721 -29.92 -19.84 -17.70
C GLU A 721 -28.65 -20.28 -16.97
N PHE A 722 -28.57 -21.55 -16.57
CA PHE A 722 -27.41 -22.12 -15.90
C PHE A 722 -26.16 -22.00 -16.79
N PHE A 723 -26.26 -22.35 -18.07
CA PHE A 723 -25.14 -22.24 -18.99
C PHE A 723 -24.70 -20.78 -19.19
N PHE A 724 -25.63 -19.85 -19.37
CA PHE A 724 -25.31 -18.43 -19.48
C PHE A 724 -24.72 -17.84 -18.20
N HIS A 725 -25.21 -18.27 -17.04
CA HIS A 725 -24.65 -17.89 -15.75
C HIS A 725 -23.22 -18.44 -15.57
N ALA A 726 -22.97 -19.68 -16.00
CA ALA A 726 -21.64 -20.27 -15.99
C ALA A 726 -20.66 -19.53 -16.92
N MET A 727 -21.12 -19.04 -18.08
CA MET A 727 -20.31 -18.20 -18.97
C MET A 727 -19.89 -16.90 -18.30
N GLY A 728 -20.82 -16.18 -17.67
CA GLY A 728 -20.52 -14.95 -16.92
C GLY A 728 -19.62 -15.21 -15.70
N GLY A 729 -19.88 -16.29 -14.96
CA GLY A 729 -19.02 -16.71 -13.84
C GLY A 729 -17.60 -17.05 -14.27
N ARG A 730 -17.43 -17.67 -15.45
CA ARG A 730 -16.11 -18.02 -15.99
C ARG A 730 -15.28 -16.78 -16.34
N GLU A 731 -15.90 -15.73 -16.89
CA GLU A 731 -15.23 -14.45 -17.13
C GLU A 731 -14.68 -13.87 -15.81
N GLY A 732 -15.48 -13.85 -14.75
CA GLY A 732 -15.03 -13.37 -13.43
C GLY A 732 -13.83 -14.15 -12.86
N LEU A 733 -13.81 -15.47 -13.05
CA LEU A 733 -12.68 -16.31 -12.65
C LEU A 733 -11.41 -16.02 -13.47
N ILE A 734 -11.55 -15.84 -14.78
CA ILE A 734 -10.42 -15.50 -15.67
C ILE A 734 -9.89 -14.10 -15.34
N ASP A 735 -10.76 -13.13 -15.19
CA ASP A 735 -10.41 -11.75 -14.83
C ASP A 735 -9.67 -11.69 -13.49
N THR A 736 -10.12 -12.46 -12.49
CA THR A 736 -9.43 -12.58 -11.21
C THR A 736 -8.00 -13.13 -11.38
N ALA A 737 -7.82 -14.16 -12.20
CA ALA A 737 -6.50 -14.74 -12.46
C ALA A 737 -5.56 -13.78 -13.21
N VAL A 738 -6.07 -13.06 -14.23
CA VAL A 738 -5.29 -12.08 -15.01
C VAL A 738 -4.94 -10.86 -14.16
N LYS A 739 -5.93 -10.28 -13.46
CA LYS A 739 -5.72 -9.13 -12.56
C LYS A 739 -4.68 -9.45 -11.49
N THR A 740 -4.69 -10.66 -10.93
CA THR A 740 -3.69 -11.06 -9.92
C THR A 740 -2.26 -10.99 -10.45
N ALA A 741 -2.01 -11.41 -11.70
CA ALA A 741 -0.69 -11.35 -12.31
C ALA A 741 -0.26 -9.92 -12.68
N GLU A 742 -1.17 -9.14 -13.28
CA GLU A 742 -0.90 -7.77 -13.72
C GLU A 742 -0.72 -6.80 -12.55
N THR A 743 -1.63 -6.83 -11.57
CA THR A 743 -1.56 -5.96 -10.39
C THR A 743 -0.28 -6.21 -9.59
N GLY A 744 0.12 -7.47 -9.38
CA GLY A 744 1.39 -7.79 -8.72
C GLY A 744 2.62 -7.30 -9.48
N TYR A 745 2.57 -7.27 -10.82
CA TYR A 745 3.64 -6.70 -11.63
C TYR A 745 3.69 -5.16 -11.55
N ILE A 746 2.53 -4.50 -11.59
CA ILE A 746 2.41 -3.04 -11.45
C ILE A 746 2.90 -2.61 -10.07
N GLN A 747 2.41 -3.25 -9.01
CA GLN A 747 2.81 -2.99 -7.63
C GLN A 747 4.33 -3.09 -7.46
N ARG A 748 4.95 -4.16 -7.99
CA ARG A 748 6.42 -4.30 -7.96
C ARG A 748 7.13 -3.16 -8.72
N ARG A 749 6.61 -2.73 -9.87
CA ARG A 749 7.21 -1.63 -10.64
C ARG A 749 7.12 -0.31 -9.90
N LEU A 750 5.98 -0.02 -9.26
CA LEU A 750 5.80 1.17 -8.44
C LEU A 750 6.78 1.17 -7.27
N VAL A 751 6.86 0.07 -6.52
CA VAL A 751 7.81 -0.05 -5.40
C VAL A 751 9.24 0.16 -5.89
N LYS A 752 9.65 -0.48 -6.99
CA LYS A 752 11.00 -0.30 -7.54
C LYS A 752 11.32 1.12 -8.03
N ALA A 753 10.31 1.87 -8.44
CA ALA A 753 10.49 3.24 -8.91
C ALA A 753 10.54 4.27 -7.78
N LEU A 754 9.96 3.94 -6.61
CA LEU A 754 9.78 4.87 -5.50
C LEU A 754 10.49 4.43 -4.21
N GLU A 755 11.25 3.32 -4.22
CA GLU A 755 11.81 2.73 -3.00
C GLU A 755 12.85 3.58 -2.27
N ASP A 756 13.49 4.51 -2.98
CA ASP A 756 14.53 5.37 -2.44
C ASP A 756 14.02 6.70 -1.89
N LEU A 757 12.75 7.05 -2.15
CA LEU A 757 12.16 8.28 -1.66
C LEU A 757 11.89 8.21 -0.16
N SER A 758 12.51 9.12 0.56
CA SER A 758 12.40 9.25 2.03
C SER A 758 12.32 10.71 2.46
N VAL A 759 11.61 10.96 3.55
CA VAL A 759 11.57 12.27 4.20
C VAL A 759 12.89 12.52 4.92
N LYS A 760 13.51 13.66 4.68
CA LYS A 760 14.75 14.08 5.35
C LYS A 760 14.44 14.99 6.55
N TYR A 761 15.45 15.28 7.36
CA TYR A 761 15.31 16.08 8.58
C TYR A 761 14.89 17.53 8.34
N ASP A 762 15.00 18.02 7.11
CA ASP A 762 14.52 19.33 6.65
C ASP A 762 13.09 19.27 6.10
N SER A 763 12.35 18.20 6.36
CA SER A 763 10.98 17.93 5.87
C SER A 763 10.84 17.76 4.35
N THR A 764 11.96 17.81 3.60
CA THR A 764 11.97 17.57 2.15
C THR A 764 11.91 16.07 1.83
N VAL A 765 11.33 15.72 0.69
CA VAL A 765 11.36 14.34 0.16
C VAL A 765 12.43 14.24 -0.89
N ARG A 766 13.41 13.36 -0.68
CA ARG A 766 14.55 13.18 -1.59
C ARG A 766 14.76 11.74 -2.00
N ASP A 767 15.32 11.59 -3.21
CA ASP A 767 15.81 10.32 -3.74
C ASP A 767 17.15 9.91 -3.09
N ALA A 768 17.70 8.75 -3.48
CA ALA A 768 18.99 8.28 -2.95
C ALA A 768 20.19 9.17 -3.34
N VAL A 769 20.08 9.94 -4.43
CA VAL A 769 21.14 10.84 -4.92
C VAL A 769 21.10 12.18 -4.18
N GLY A 770 19.95 12.54 -3.59
CA GLY A 770 19.71 13.81 -2.91
C GLY A 770 18.94 14.82 -3.76
N ASN A 771 18.37 14.42 -4.90
CA ASN A 771 17.45 15.27 -5.64
C ASN A 771 16.14 15.42 -4.87
N ILE A 772 15.63 16.64 -4.81
CA ILE A 772 14.38 16.97 -4.14
C ILE A 772 13.21 16.65 -5.09
N VAL A 773 12.28 15.83 -4.63
CA VAL A 773 11.03 15.52 -5.33
C VAL A 773 9.88 16.39 -4.81
N GLN A 774 9.81 16.58 -3.50
CA GLN A 774 8.88 17.51 -2.85
C GLN A 774 9.63 18.35 -1.82
N PHE A 775 9.31 19.64 -1.75
CA PHE A 775 9.89 20.55 -0.75
C PHE A 775 9.34 20.28 0.65
N VAL A 776 8.07 19.87 0.74
CA VAL A 776 7.43 19.39 1.96
C VAL A 776 6.66 18.13 1.60
N TYR A 777 6.71 17.11 2.45
CA TYR A 777 5.92 15.90 2.23
C TYR A 777 4.43 16.23 2.13
N GLY A 778 3.76 15.78 1.06
CA GLY A 778 2.32 15.97 0.89
C GLY A 778 1.87 17.43 0.78
N ASP A 779 2.81 18.37 0.54
CA ASP A 779 2.61 19.82 0.56
C ASP A 779 2.08 20.41 1.90
N ASP A 780 1.88 19.58 2.93
CA ASP A 780 1.40 19.97 4.27
C ASP A 780 2.32 19.50 5.42
N GLY A 781 3.20 18.53 5.17
CA GLY A 781 4.13 17.95 6.15
C GLY A 781 3.48 17.02 7.17
N MET A 782 2.27 16.50 6.89
CA MET A 782 1.48 15.71 7.82
C MET A 782 1.54 14.21 7.52
N ASP A 783 1.47 13.38 8.55
CA ASP A 783 1.32 11.94 8.44
C ASP A 783 -0.14 11.60 8.05
N GLY A 784 -0.31 10.91 6.91
CA GLY A 784 -1.62 10.48 6.41
C GLY A 784 -2.41 9.60 7.38
N ALA A 785 -1.77 8.91 8.34
CA ALA A 785 -2.48 8.12 9.32
C ALA A 785 -3.20 8.96 10.40
N LYS A 786 -2.82 10.23 10.59
CA LYS A 786 -3.30 11.08 11.71
C LYS A 786 -4.22 12.22 11.28
N VAL A 787 -4.59 12.27 10.00
CA VAL A 787 -5.52 13.28 9.48
C VAL A 787 -6.94 12.76 9.39
N GLU A 788 -7.92 13.65 9.57
CA GLU A 788 -9.33 13.31 9.59
C GLU A 788 -10.14 14.19 8.67
N LYS A 789 -11.23 13.65 8.12
CA LYS A 789 -12.14 14.42 7.27
C LYS A 789 -12.90 15.46 8.10
N GLN A 790 -12.64 16.74 7.84
CA GLN A 790 -13.28 17.88 8.48
C GLN A 790 -14.02 18.73 7.43
N THR A 791 -14.96 19.56 7.89
CA THR A 791 -15.78 20.42 7.02
C THR A 791 -15.47 21.88 7.27
N LEU A 792 -15.15 22.63 6.21
CA LEU A 792 -14.95 24.08 6.27
C LEU A 792 -16.30 24.79 6.22
N GLU A 793 -16.85 25.14 7.38
CA GLU A 793 -18.21 25.68 7.49
C GLU A 793 -18.32 27.09 6.88
N SER A 794 -17.28 27.91 6.99
CA SER A 794 -17.20 29.27 6.43
C SER A 794 -17.48 29.31 4.91
N MET A 795 -17.06 28.28 4.19
CA MET A 795 -17.23 28.18 2.73
C MET A 795 -18.68 27.85 2.33
N LYS A 796 -19.41 27.07 3.13
CA LYS A 796 -20.78 26.61 2.83
C LYS A 796 -21.84 27.68 3.11
N MET A 797 -21.59 28.61 4.02
CA MET A 797 -22.58 29.60 4.46
C MET A 797 -22.89 30.64 3.37
N SER A 798 -24.13 31.16 3.36
CA SER A 798 -24.48 32.39 2.62
C SER A 798 -23.81 33.61 3.26
N ASP A 799 -23.70 34.72 2.52
CA ASP A 799 -23.05 35.93 3.04
C ASP A 799 -23.79 36.52 4.25
N THR A 800 -25.12 36.43 4.24
CA THR A 800 -25.97 36.81 5.39
C THR A 800 -25.66 35.98 6.63
N LYS A 801 -25.67 34.64 6.47
CA LYS A 801 -25.40 33.71 7.57
C LYS A 801 -23.95 33.81 8.06
N PHE A 802 -23.01 34.08 7.15
CA PHE A 802 -21.62 34.32 7.50
C PHE A 802 -21.47 35.56 8.38
N ARG A 803 -22.08 36.69 7.98
CA ARG A 803 -22.09 37.92 8.81
C ARG A 803 -22.73 37.65 10.17
N GLU A 804 -23.88 36.98 10.22
CA GLU A 804 -24.54 36.61 11.49
C GLU A 804 -23.69 35.71 12.40
N THR A 805 -22.85 34.84 11.84
CA THR A 805 -22.06 33.87 12.61
C THR A 805 -20.74 34.45 13.13
N TYR A 806 -20.14 35.40 12.40
CA TYR A 806 -18.78 35.86 12.67
C TYR A 806 -18.65 37.36 13.00
N PHE A 807 -19.56 38.21 12.52
CA PHE A 807 -19.46 39.65 12.74
C PHE A 807 -19.87 40.00 14.17
N VAL A 808 -19.05 40.80 14.86
CA VAL A 808 -19.32 41.33 16.20
C VAL A 808 -19.07 42.83 16.18
N ASP A 809 -20.08 43.61 16.56
CA ASP A 809 -19.99 45.06 16.64
C ASP A 809 -20.82 45.60 17.82
N ALA A 810 -20.33 46.63 18.48
CA ALA A 810 -20.99 47.24 19.64
C ALA A 810 -22.39 47.82 19.31
N LYS A 811 -22.64 48.22 18.06
CA LYS A 811 -23.89 48.90 17.66
C LYS A 811 -24.87 48.00 16.91
N GLU A 812 -24.39 47.18 15.98
CA GLU A 812 -25.25 46.34 15.13
C GLU A 812 -25.42 44.91 15.64
N SER A 813 -24.38 44.31 16.24
CA SER A 813 -24.37 42.88 16.56
C SER A 813 -23.51 42.58 17.79
N CYS A 814 -24.00 42.97 18.97
CA CYS A 814 -23.31 42.78 20.23
C CYS A 814 -23.51 41.35 20.76
N ILE A 815 -22.50 40.84 21.46
CA ILE A 815 -22.56 39.56 22.17
C ILE A 815 -23.67 39.62 23.23
N SER A 816 -24.45 38.54 23.35
CA SER A 816 -25.56 38.47 24.32
C SER A 816 -25.11 38.64 25.77
N TYR A 817 -25.76 39.57 26.49
CA TYR A 817 -25.54 39.89 27.91
C TYR A 817 -25.84 38.72 28.85
N GLU A 818 -26.59 37.72 28.39
CA GLU A 818 -26.93 36.54 29.18
C GLU A 818 -25.81 35.50 29.21
N LEU A 819 -24.90 35.53 28.22
CA LEU A 819 -23.91 34.48 27.98
C LEU A 819 -22.52 34.81 28.52
N VAL A 820 -22.21 36.10 28.68
CA VAL A 820 -20.89 36.60 29.08
C VAL A 820 -21.04 37.50 30.30
N GLU A 821 -20.03 37.51 31.17
CA GLU A 821 -20.02 38.39 32.34
C GLU A 821 -20.13 39.88 31.93
N TYR A 822 -20.90 40.63 32.72
CA TYR A 822 -21.22 42.04 32.42
C TYR A 822 -19.99 42.93 32.21
N HIS A 823 -18.90 42.67 32.94
CA HIS A 823 -17.68 43.46 32.84
C HIS A 823 -17.01 43.34 31.46
N VAL A 824 -17.08 42.17 30.82
CA VAL A 824 -16.54 41.95 29.47
C VAL A 824 -17.40 42.62 28.42
N VAL A 825 -18.73 42.51 28.53
CA VAL A 825 -19.67 43.15 27.59
C VAL A 825 -19.53 44.67 27.64
N LYS A 826 -19.39 45.24 28.84
CA LYS A 826 -19.14 46.67 29.01
C LYS A 826 -17.86 47.11 28.31
N ASP A 827 -16.77 46.36 28.46
CA ASP A 827 -15.49 46.68 27.80
C ASP A 827 -15.59 46.58 26.27
N VAL A 828 -16.32 45.59 25.74
CA VAL A 828 -16.57 45.46 24.29
C VAL A 828 -17.37 46.65 23.73
N MET A 829 -18.29 47.22 24.51
CA MET A 829 -19.09 48.38 24.07
C MET A 829 -18.36 49.71 24.20
N GLU A 830 -17.53 49.88 25.24
CA GLU A 830 -16.87 51.15 25.56
C GLU A 830 -15.47 51.27 24.93
N SER A 831 -14.75 50.16 24.72
CA SER A 831 -13.38 50.15 24.24
C SER A 831 -13.27 50.15 22.72
N MET A 832 -12.71 51.23 22.17
CA MET A 832 -12.38 51.29 20.73
C MET A 832 -11.31 50.27 20.32
N GLU A 833 -10.34 49.98 21.18
CA GLU A 833 -9.26 49.01 20.89
C GLU A 833 -9.81 47.60 20.67
N VAL A 834 -10.80 47.19 21.47
CA VAL A 834 -11.42 45.86 21.37
C VAL A 834 -12.26 45.76 20.09
N GLN A 835 -12.96 46.83 19.72
CA GLN A 835 -13.72 46.89 18.45
C GLN A 835 -12.81 46.81 17.23
N GLU A 836 -11.65 47.47 17.24
CA GLU A 836 -10.68 47.37 16.15
C GLU A 836 -10.14 45.94 15.99
N LEU A 837 -9.85 45.25 17.11
CA LEU A 837 -9.42 43.85 17.08
C LEU A 837 -10.50 42.91 16.50
N LEU A 838 -11.77 43.14 16.83
CA LEU A 838 -12.91 42.35 16.32
C LEU A 838 -13.14 42.59 14.81
N HIS A 839 -13.02 43.83 14.35
CA HIS A 839 -13.08 44.13 12.91
C HIS A 839 -11.93 43.46 12.14
N ASN A 840 -10.70 43.54 12.67
CA ASN A 840 -9.55 42.87 12.07
C ASN A 840 -9.73 41.34 12.00
N GLU A 841 -10.30 40.72 13.04
CA GLU A 841 -10.65 39.28 13.02
C GLU A 841 -11.66 38.97 11.90
N TYR A 842 -12.71 39.77 11.77
CA TYR A 842 -13.74 39.58 10.73
C TYR A 842 -13.17 39.79 9.32
N ASP A 843 -12.37 40.82 9.10
CA ASP A 843 -11.73 41.10 7.81
C ASP A 843 -10.80 39.95 7.40
N GLN A 844 -10.03 39.39 8.34
CA GLN A 844 -9.22 38.19 8.09
C GLN A 844 -10.07 36.98 7.72
N LEU A 845 -11.19 36.73 8.42
CA LEU A 845 -12.10 35.63 8.10
C LEU A 845 -12.80 35.81 6.74
N TYR A 846 -13.10 37.05 6.37
CA TYR A 846 -13.66 37.39 5.07
C TYR A 846 -12.63 37.16 3.95
N GLU A 847 -11.38 37.55 4.17
CA GLU A 847 -10.26 37.30 3.26
C GLU A 847 -9.99 35.80 3.10
N ASP A 848 -9.92 35.05 4.21
CA ASP A 848 -9.79 33.59 4.21
C ASP A 848 -10.90 32.91 3.38
N ARG A 849 -12.14 33.42 3.51
CA ARG A 849 -13.29 32.93 2.74
C ARG A 849 -13.19 33.27 1.25
N ARG A 850 -12.63 34.44 0.91
CA ARG A 850 -12.34 34.83 -0.47
C ARG A 850 -11.30 33.90 -1.07
N VAL A 851 -10.15 33.74 -0.42
CA VAL A 851 -9.07 32.84 -0.85
C VAL A 851 -9.57 31.41 -1.06
N LEU A 852 -10.36 30.87 -0.12
CA LEU A 852 -10.95 29.54 -0.28
C LEU A 852 -11.84 29.41 -1.51
N ARG A 853 -12.68 30.41 -1.81
CA ARG A 853 -13.67 30.35 -2.90
C ARG A 853 -13.10 30.73 -4.27
N GLU A 854 -12.19 31.69 -4.31
CA GLU A 854 -11.70 32.31 -5.55
C GLU A 854 -10.36 31.73 -6.00
N GLU A 855 -9.47 31.36 -5.07
CA GLU A 855 -8.11 30.89 -5.39
C GLU A 855 -7.98 29.37 -5.27
N ILE A 856 -8.36 28.80 -4.12
CA ILE A 856 -8.10 27.39 -3.82
C ILE A 856 -9.15 26.46 -4.44
N PHE A 857 -10.44 26.72 -4.21
CA PHE A 857 -11.54 25.83 -4.63
C PHE A 857 -12.46 26.43 -5.71
N ALA A 858 -11.91 27.26 -6.60
CA ALA A 858 -12.68 27.95 -7.65
C ALA A 858 -13.57 27.03 -8.52
N ALA A 859 -13.17 25.77 -8.71
CA ALA A 859 -13.84 24.79 -9.57
C ALA A 859 -14.49 23.61 -8.79
N GLU A 860 -14.28 23.49 -7.48
CA GLU A 860 -14.71 22.34 -6.69
C GLU A 860 -15.83 22.68 -5.70
N HIS A 861 -16.81 21.78 -5.60
CA HIS A 861 -17.94 21.91 -4.68
C HIS A 861 -17.79 21.05 -3.41
N SER A 862 -16.58 20.51 -3.14
CA SER A 862 -16.34 19.68 -1.96
C SER A 862 -15.87 20.52 -0.77
N PHE A 863 -16.73 20.68 0.23
CA PHE A 863 -16.43 21.46 1.44
C PHE A 863 -15.73 20.67 2.56
N SER A 864 -15.33 19.42 2.26
CA SER A 864 -14.82 18.51 3.27
C SER A 864 -13.49 17.90 2.87
N LEU A 865 -12.48 18.17 3.68
CA LEU A 865 -11.07 17.90 3.41
C LEU A 865 -10.46 17.11 4.58
N PRO A 866 -9.49 16.22 4.32
CA PRO A 866 -8.67 15.63 5.37
C PRO A 866 -7.75 16.72 5.96
N LEU A 867 -7.91 17.03 7.23
CA LEU A 867 -7.09 18.00 7.96
C LEU A 867 -6.66 17.39 9.30
N PRO A 868 -5.47 17.77 9.82
CA PRO A 868 -5.02 17.32 11.14
C PRO A 868 -5.92 17.89 12.23
N VAL A 869 -5.93 17.24 13.39
CA VAL A 869 -6.64 17.66 14.63
C VAL A 869 -8.14 17.96 14.43
N ASN A 870 -9.01 17.05 14.85
CA ASN A 870 -10.45 17.26 14.77
C ASN A 870 -10.95 18.30 15.80
N LEU A 871 -11.07 19.56 15.36
CA LEU A 871 -11.38 20.69 16.25
C LEU A 871 -12.76 20.57 16.91
N LYS A 872 -13.77 20.11 16.16
CA LYS A 872 -15.13 19.90 16.69
C LYS A 872 -15.13 18.93 17.87
N ARG A 873 -14.33 17.87 17.78
CA ARG A 873 -14.23 16.87 18.84
C ARG A 873 -13.46 17.37 20.05
N VAL A 874 -12.37 18.11 19.84
CA VAL A 874 -11.61 18.75 20.94
C VAL A 874 -12.50 19.73 21.71
N ILE A 875 -13.25 20.58 21.00
CA ILE A 875 -14.21 21.51 21.62
C ILE A 875 -15.28 20.76 22.40
N TRP A 876 -15.84 19.69 21.83
CA TRP A 876 -16.87 18.91 22.51
C TRP A 876 -16.35 18.18 23.76
N LYS A 877 -15.09 17.71 23.72
CA LYS A 877 -14.41 17.16 24.90
C LYS A 877 -14.23 18.22 26.00
N ALA A 878 -13.80 19.42 25.64
CA ALA A 878 -13.71 20.54 26.59
C ALA A 878 -15.08 20.87 27.22
N GLN A 879 -16.13 20.92 26.42
CA GLN A 879 -17.50 21.17 26.85
C GLN A 879 -18.06 20.17 27.87
N LYS A 880 -17.47 18.97 27.95
CA LYS A 880 -17.86 17.94 28.92
C LYS A 880 -16.98 17.96 30.16
N LEU A 881 -15.70 18.24 30.00
CA LEU A 881 -14.75 18.40 31.10
C LEU A 881 -15.05 19.64 31.96
N PHE A 882 -15.55 20.72 31.36
CA PHE A 882 -15.79 22.01 32.02
C PHE A 882 -17.29 22.39 31.99
N ASP A 883 -17.75 23.11 33.03
CA ASP A 883 -19.16 23.43 33.21
C ASP A 883 -19.62 24.61 32.33
N ARG A 884 -20.62 24.37 31.48
CA ARG A 884 -21.17 25.32 30.51
C ARG A 884 -22.30 26.19 31.06
N ARG A 885 -22.77 25.93 32.27
CA ARG A 885 -23.97 26.61 32.82
C ARG A 885 -23.69 28.02 33.33
N LYS A 886 -22.42 28.38 33.51
CA LYS A 886 -21.99 29.68 33.97
C LYS A 886 -21.81 30.64 32.80
N GLN A 887 -21.92 31.94 33.09
CA GLN A 887 -21.51 32.97 32.15
C GLN A 887 -20.02 32.84 31.87
N SER A 888 -19.62 33.08 30.62
CA SER A 888 -18.21 33.04 30.23
C SER A 888 -17.46 34.23 30.84
N ASP A 889 -16.32 33.95 31.46
CA ASP A 889 -15.33 34.92 31.98
C ASP A 889 -14.33 35.36 30.88
N LEU A 890 -14.58 34.94 29.64
CA LEU A 890 -13.59 34.94 28.59
C LEU A 890 -13.64 36.24 27.77
N HIS A 891 -12.52 36.95 27.78
CA HIS A 891 -12.40 38.24 27.11
C HIS A 891 -12.03 38.09 25.62
N PRO A 892 -12.70 38.79 24.67
CA PRO A 892 -12.38 38.73 23.24
C PRO A 892 -10.89 38.94 22.90
N ARG A 893 -10.25 39.93 23.54
CA ARG A 893 -8.80 40.17 23.42
C ARG A 893 -7.96 38.92 23.71
N HIS A 894 -8.38 38.10 24.67
CA HIS A 894 -7.67 36.89 25.04
C HIS A 894 -7.84 35.80 23.97
N ILE A 895 -9.03 35.66 23.39
CA ILE A 895 -9.31 34.72 22.29
C ILE A 895 -8.39 35.01 21.12
N ILE A 896 -8.47 36.24 20.59
CA ILE A 896 -7.75 36.64 19.37
C ILE A 896 -6.24 36.47 19.56
N LYS A 897 -5.69 36.95 20.69
CA LYS A 897 -4.26 36.80 20.99
C LYS A 897 -3.83 35.34 21.12
N SER A 898 -4.60 34.52 21.84
CA SER A 898 -4.24 33.11 22.03
C SER A 898 -4.32 32.32 20.73
N VAL A 899 -5.29 32.63 19.86
CA VAL A 899 -5.37 32.03 18.52
C VAL A 899 -4.17 32.46 17.68
N GLN A 900 -3.80 33.74 17.67
CA GLN A 900 -2.61 34.22 16.96
C GLN A 900 -1.33 33.52 17.47
N GLU A 901 -1.13 33.47 18.79
CA GLU A 901 0.01 32.76 19.40
C GLU A 901 0.02 31.26 19.07
N LEU A 902 -1.14 30.61 18.99
CA LEU A 902 -1.25 29.21 18.58
C LEU A 902 -0.79 29.02 17.13
N LEU A 903 -1.26 29.87 16.21
CA LEU A 903 -0.90 29.78 14.80
C LEU A 903 0.61 30.03 14.56
N GLU A 904 1.23 30.89 15.37
CA GLU A 904 2.69 31.09 15.35
C GLU A 904 3.47 29.87 15.86
N ARG A 905 2.91 29.10 16.82
CA ARG A 905 3.53 27.88 17.36
C ARG A 905 3.39 26.68 16.44
N THR A 906 2.37 26.65 15.57
CA THR A 906 2.15 25.56 14.61
C THR A 906 3.17 25.60 13.47
N VAL A 907 4.36 25.04 13.70
CA VAL A 907 5.51 25.08 12.76
C VAL A 907 5.75 23.71 12.11
N VAL A 908 5.77 23.67 10.78
CA VAL A 908 6.12 22.49 9.96
C VAL A 908 7.55 22.63 9.44
N ILE A 909 7.86 23.78 8.84
CA ILE A 909 9.16 24.15 8.27
C ILE A 909 9.84 25.10 9.24
N ARG A 910 11.04 24.72 9.69
CA ARG A 910 11.83 25.54 10.62
C ARG A 910 12.81 26.40 9.83
N GLY A 911 12.67 27.72 9.93
CA GLY A 911 13.57 28.69 9.29
C GLY A 911 13.19 30.13 9.64
N LYS A 912 14.12 31.06 9.41
CA LYS A 912 13.91 32.52 9.61
C LYS A 912 14.14 33.34 8.34
N ASP A 913 14.64 32.68 7.30
CA ASP A 913 14.77 33.21 5.95
C ASP A 913 13.40 33.41 5.31
N GLU A 914 13.32 34.39 4.41
CA GLU A 914 12.07 34.80 3.77
C GLU A 914 11.37 33.63 3.07
N LEU A 915 12.13 32.76 2.40
CA LEU A 915 11.60 31.57 1.73
C LEU A 915 11.00 30.55 2.69
N SER A 916 11.66 30.28 3.82
CA SER A 916 11.12 29.35 4.82
C SER A 916 9.86 29.89 5.50
N VAL A 917 9.78 31.21 5.72
CA VAL A 917 8.58 31.86 6.28
C VAL A 917 7.41 31.75 5.30
N GLU A 918 7.65 32.03 4.02
CA GLU A 918 6.63 31.88 2.97
C GLU A 918 6.17 30.42 2.83
N ALA A 919 7.11 29.48 2.78
CA ALA A 919 6.81 28.06 2.67
C ALA A 919 6.03 27.55 3.89
N GLN A 920 6.34 28.03 5.10
CA GLN A 920 5.62 27.69 6.33
C GLN A 920 4.19 28.23 6.32
N ALA A 921 4.01 29.48 5.86
CA ALA A 921 2.69 30.08 5.71
C ALA A 921 1.83 29.25 4.73
N ASN A 922 2.40 28.83 3.60
CA ASN A 922 1.71 28.02 2.60
C ASN A 922 1.36 26.61 3.12
N ALA A 923 2.30 25.93 3.78
CA ALA A 923 2.10 24.57 4.30
C ALA A 923 0.99 24.48 5.35
N THR A 924 0.77 25.55 6.13
CA THR A 924 -0.24 25.56 7.21
C THR A 924 -1.52 26.30 6.87
N LEU A 925 -1.58 27.01 5.73
CA LEU A 925 -2.67 27.93 5.36
C LEU A 925 -4.07 27.36 5.60
N LEU A 926 -4.35 26.16 5.07
CA LEU A 926 -5.67 25.51 5.20
C LEU A 926 -6.03 25.20 6.66
N PHE A 927 -5.05 24.74 7.45
CA PHE A 927 -5.26 24.46 8.87
C PHE A 927 -5.47 25.76 9.65
N GLN A 928 -4.73 26.82 9.34
CA GLN A 928 -4.92 28.12 9.99
C GLN A 928 -6.32 28.69 9.72
N ILE A 929 -6.80 28.61 8.48
CA ILE A 929 -8.17 29.04 8.11
C ILE A 929 -9.22 28.23 8.89
N LEU A 930 -9.02 26.92 9.03
CA LEU A 930 -9.91 26.08 9.83
C LEU A 930 -9.92 26.51 11.30
N VAL A 931 -8.74 26.77 11.89
CA VAL A 931 -8.62 27.19 13.29
C VAL A 931 -9.27 28.57 13.51
N ARG A 932 -9.00 29.55 12.64
CA ARG A 932 -9.62 30.89 12.71
C ARG A 932 -11.14 30.82 12.59
N SER A 933 -11.65 30.08 11.60
CA SER A 933 -13.10 29.96 11.37
C SER A 933 -13.83 29.15 12.44
N THR A 934 -13.14 28.28 13.19
CA THR A 934 -13.76 27.53 14.29
C THR A 934 -13.65 28.26 15.62
N LEU A 935 -12.50 28.85 15.94
CA LEU A 935 -12.25 29.54 17.21
C LEU A 935 -12.51 31.05 17.16
N ALA A 936 -13.32 31.52 16.20
CA ALA A 936 -13.73 32.92 16.12
C ALA A 936 -14.46 33.37 17.39
N THR A 937 -14.23 34.62 17.82
CA THR A 937 -14.74 35.18 19.08
C THR A 937 -16.23 34.87 19.32
N ARG A 938 -17.09 35.17 18.33
CA ARG A 938 -18.54 34.97 18.44
C ARG A 938 -18.92 33.51 18.66
N ARG A 939 -18.27 32.59 17.95
CA ARG A 939 -18.56 31.15 18.05
C ARG A 939 -18.14 30.59 19.41
N VAL A 940 -16.96 30.99 19.90
CA VAL A 940 -16.44 30.58 21.21
C VAL A 940 -17.40 30.98 22.34
N LEU A 941 -17.93 32.20 22.29
CA LEU A 941 -18.80 32.75 23.34
C LEU A 941 -20.26 32.31 23.18
N GLU A 942 -20.84 32.37 21.97
CA GLU A 942 -22.27 32.12 21.75
C GLU A 942 -22.61 30.65 21.46
N GLU A 943 -21.87 30.00 20.56
CA GLU A 943 -22.14 28.61 20.15
C GLU A 943 -21.59 27.62 21.17
N PHE A 944 -20.31 27.75 21.51
CA PHE A 944 -19.62 26.76 22.34
C PHE A 944 -19.78 27.03 23.84
N ARG A 945 -19.87 28.31 24.23
CA ARG A 945 -19.98 28.77 25.62
C ARG A 945 -18.81 28.26 26.47
N LEU A 946 -17.60 28.65 26.08
CA LEU A 946 -16.36 28.25 26.75
C LEU A 946 -15.98 29.24 27.85
N ASP A 947 -15.46 28.73 28.96
CA ASP A 947 -14.78 29.52 30.00
C ASP A 947 -13.28 29.59 29.69
N ARG A 948 -12.56 30.52 30.36
CA ARG A 948 -11.14 30.75 30.09
C ARG A 948 -10.31 29.47 30.22
N ARG A 949 -10.61 28.65 31.23
CA ARG A 949 -9.92 27.38 31.48
C ARG A 949 -10.15 26.36 30.36
N ALA A 950 -11.39 26.20 29.89
CA ALA A 950 -11.67 25.29 28.77
C ALA A 950 -10.99 25.75 27.50
N PHE A 951 -10.96 27.05 27.23
CA PHE A 951 -10.32 27.60 26.05
C PHE A 951 -8.79 27.43 26.07
N ASP A 952 -8.14 27.74 27.21
CA ASP A 952 -6.70 27.50 27.38
C ASP A 952 -6.35 26.01 27.21
N TRP A 953 -7.21 25.13 27.71
CA TRP A 953 -7.08 23.69 27.51
C TRP A 953 -7.21 23.29 26.02
N ILE A 954 -8.18 23.86 25.28
CA ILE A 954 -8.34 23.62 23.84
C ILE A 954 -7.08 24.05 23.08
N ILE A 955 -6.56 25.26 23.34
CA ILE A 955 -5.36 25.77 22.68
C ILE A 955 -4.16 24.84 22.93
N GLY A 956 -3.95 24.41 24.17
CA GLY A 956 -2.88 23.46 24.51
C GLY A 956 -3.04 22.09 23.85
N GLU A 957 -4.27 21.58 23.76
CA GLU A 957 -4.56 20.29 23.13
C GLU A 957 -4.36 20.35 21.60
N ILE A 958 -4.72 21.46 20.94
CA ILE A 958 -4.49 21.65 19.50
C ILE A 958 -2.98 21.67 19.21
N ASP A 959 -2.20 22.45 19.98
CA ASP A 959 -0.74 22.52 19.83
C ASP A 959 -0.08 21.15 20.00
N SER A 960 -0.41 20.44 21.09
CA SER A 960 0.13 19.11 21.35
C SER A 960 -0.22 18.11 20.24
N ARG A 961 -1.46 18.10 19.74
CA ARG A 961 -1.90 17.14 18.71
C ARG A 961 -1.35 17.48 17.34
N PHE A 962 -1.23 18.76 16.99
CA PHE A 962 -0.65 19.19 15.73
C PHE A 962 0.82 18.75 15.62
N ASN A 963 1.60 18.91 16.70
CA ASN A 963 2.98 18.43 16.72
C ASN A 963 3.09 16.91 16.60
N GLN A 964 2.08 16.17 17.08
CA GLN A 964 2.01 14.72 16.90
C GLN A 964 1.61 14.30 15.49
N THR A 965 0.94 15.15 14.69
CA THR A 965 0.51 14.82 13.33
C THR A 965 1.60 14.99 12.28
N LEU A 966 2.70 15.67 12.61
CA LEU A 966 3.83 15.86 11.71
C LEU A 966 4.43 14.54 11.26
N VAL A 967 4.83 14.48 9.98
CA VAL A 967 5.55 13.33 9.42
C VAL A 967 6.93 13.19 10.10
N HIS A 968 7.34 11.96 10.36
CA HIS A 968 8.64 11.71 10.99
C HIS A 968 9.75 11.66 9.92
N PRO A 969 10.88 12.39 10.12
CA PRO A 969 12.06 12.22 9.27
C PRO A 969 12.55 10.77 9.26
N GLY A 970 12.96 10.29 8.09
CA GLY A 970 13.33 8.90 7.84
C GLY A 970 12.19 8.01 7.37
N GLU A 971 10.96 8.53 7.30
CA GLU A 971 9.83 7.76 6.76
C GLU A 971 10.01 7.46 5.26
N MET A 972 9.85 6.19 4.89
CA MET A 972 10.01 5.68 3.52
C MET A 972 8.74 5.93 2.68
N VAL A 973 8.38 7.20 2.54
CA VAL A 973 7.13 7.66 1.91
C VAL A 973 6.91 7.15 0.50
N GLY A 974 7.98 6.94 -0.29
CA GLY A 974 7.82 6.39 -1.63
C GLY A 974 7.35 4.94 -1.65
N THR A 975 7.83 4.12 -0.71
CA THR A 975 7.33 2.73 -0.57
C THR A 975 5.90 2.68 -0.08
N ILE A 976 5.51 3.58 0.84
CA ILE A 976 4.14 3.69 1.35
C ILE A 976 3.19 4.12 0.23
N ALA A 977 3.57 5.13 -0.55
CA ALA A 977 2.82 5.60 -1.71
C ALA A 977 2.67 4.49 -2.76
N ALA A 978 3.75 3.79 -3.10
CA ALA A 978 3.74 2.69 -4.06
C ALA A 978 2.84 1.52 -3.67
N GLN A 979 2.67 1.26 -2.38
CA GLN A 979 1.78 0.22 -1.86
C GLN A 979 0.33 0.69 -1.71
N SER A 980 0.13 2.01 -1.58
CA SER A 980 -1.17 2.63 -1.38
C SER A 980 -1.95 2.81 -2.69
N ILE A 981 -1.22 2.98 -3.80
CA ILE A 981 -1.71 3.00 -5.19
C ILE A 981 -1.93 1.56 -5.68
#